data_AF-A0A3P3YB26-F1
#
_entry.id   AF-A0A3P3YB26-F1
#
_cell.length_a   1.000
_cell.length_b   1.000
_cell.length_c   1.000
_cell.angle_alpha   90.00
_cell.angle_beta   90.00
_cell.angle_gamma   90.00
#
_symmetry.space_group_name_H-M   'P 1'
#
loop_
_entity.id
_entity.type
_entity.pdbx_description
1 polymer ?
#
loop_
_entity_poly.entity_id
_entity_poly.type
_entity_poly.pdbx_seq_one_letter_code
_entity_poly.pdbx_strand_id
1 'polypeptide(L)'
;MGGMPVEMSDVAVRVNESPGMSFGTVVPIDIRVENLSIEMVQRSLSAKGSTQEQTSKTLLKDINMEVPHGKLMAIMGGSGSGKTTLLNALAGRTKQRQFRIGGLSKTEMSGRILFNGRSPRYYSNAVAYVQQHDALLPYLTVRQTLRFAGQLRLPRTLSRAEKDTIVESVINELGLKHCASTLVGNEWRKGISGGEKRRVSVGVQLLLNPSVIFMDEPTTGLDAFSARALIETLSALCERGRTIVVSIHQPRSDIFNAFTHITLLAQGRLAYSGSREGALSHFASLGHEIEENVNGADFLIDITNVDYRSVAAGTESKARVNSIIHAWEKMQVDQEQPPVVSPANSHERVQHHGATFFQQIRILCGRVVSNMVEDRLTLWGTVLQVVSLGLALGFIFYQLDETPTGILSRKSAMYSICALPNYLSLMFIIWKLCNEMAIFDRERSDNMYSVPAYLVSWYTVNVMLYVFTSLAYTVIVYFLIGLRKDDLAYHFFVAFGAILMMQLVTVSLGYVCASCSRDFGIASLIGNSVFTFLSMSSGFFIPVDVIPVYLRWFGEVGYITMGLRVIANNELESRVFACPGLPSGVPACQGSYVLSGYGFKPGLLVPFLVMIVLVVALAIVAGTVLHLFPNEGVRFAAKVKTSEEDVTREEPAQVSIATKVSKPVTVIIDDLSMAITRKTPFSSTSSTANILQSISATFVAGSLTAIFGVSGAGKSTVLSLLAGRKPALQAFSSVAYKGKILHNGKELAPEQIGHWTASVRQDDTHLLPALTARETLRYAAALRLPNESNEKQRSAADRVLGELGLTECADTLVGGGKIKGLSGGEKRRLSVGLAMLSDPAVLICDEPTSGLDAATARNMMSTLKQIALTGRTVICTIHQPRSDIFPLLDSILLLARGGHVVFQGSGSAMISHFATLGYQLPPLTNPADFAIDVSSIDVRGDAEAQTTERVHRLIEAWHPPPAVPSEGHDLNDDDVAASVSKVKTRPTLTALPVLVERSFRNLRRQADIIWSRLGQALAFALILAAYLSPFGHDQASVTTRIGYMQQAGALVFIGMLNCIAVFPQERSLFRFERQDGLYSTSAFFWTYTMNELPFELFEAILWALVSTYCVGTKIDIGLEIFVSLALVNAGESIGISFCSLLSQPGFSVQIISSILSLMSVMAGFLSTQMPETLNILNHASILRYAARAQAIEEFRDEVFTCGNPLGCQFATGADVLSLLGFDSSSGAFSSALVGIAVTAVAYRISALLVMATAL
;
A
#
# COMPACT_ATOMS: atom_id res chain seq x y z
N MET A 1 55.55 -57.86 12.90
CA MET A 1 55.60 -57.13 14.18
C MET A 1 54.56 -56.02 14.07
N GLY A 2 53.26 -56.31 14.24
CA GLY A 2 52.53 -56.44 15.51
C GLY A 2 51.82 -55.09 15.79
N GLY A 3 50.50 -54.94 15.76
CA GLY A 3 49.41 -55.91 15.65
C GLY A 3 48.05 -55.29 15.27
N MET A 4 47.10 -56.22 15.07
CA MET A 4 45.63 -56.17 15.04
C MET A 4 44.86 -55.05 14.30
N PRO A 5 43.96 -55.41 13.36
CA PRO A 5 42.94 -54.52 12.83
C PRO A 5 41.69 -54.53 13.74
N VAL A 6 41.16 -53.35 14.05
CA VAL A 6 39.82 -53.21 14.65
C VAL A 6 38.84 -52.91 13.52
N GLU A 7 37.88 -53.83 13.34
CA GLU A 7 36.73 -53.68 12.47
C GLU A 7 35.94 -52.41 12.82
N MET A 8 35.83 -51.48 11.87
CA MET A 8 34.81 -50.43 11.90
C MET A 8 33.48 -51.04 11.46
N SER A 9 32.72 -51.54 12.44
CA SER A 9 31.33 -51.93 12.26
C SER A 9 30.44 -50.69 12.08
N ASP A 10 29.59 -50.77 11.07
CA ASP A 10 28.49 -49.89 10.71
C ASP A 10 27.74 -49.23 11.88
N VAL A 11 27.65 -47.90 11.84
CA VAL A 11 26.47 -47.16 12.35
C VAL A 11 26.03 -46.19 11.25
N ALA A 12 25.52 -46.76 10.17
CA ALA A 12 24.61 -46.06 9.27
C ALA A 12 23.33 -45.77 10.06
N VAL A 13 23.10 -44.51 10.41
CA VAL A 13 21.80 -44.05 10.88
C VAL A 13 20.81 -44.36 9.78
N ARG A 14 19.95 -45.36 10.01
CA ARG A 14 18.80 -45.71 9.18
C ARG A 14 17.97 -44.45 9.00
N VAL A 15 18.13 -43.81 7.84
CA VAL A 15 17.09 -42.99 7.23
C VAL A 15 15.94 -43.96 6.98
N ASN A 16 14.88 -43.86 7.79
CA ASN A 16 13.68 -44.66 7.57
C ASN A 16 13.22 -44.49 6.12
N GLU A 17 13.14 -45.60 5.41
CA GLU A 17 12.48 -45.76 4.13
C GLU A 17 10.98 -45.52 4.31
N SER A 18 10.56 -44.27 4.18
CA SER A 18 9.20 -43.90 3.81
C SER A 18 9.26 -42.58 3.04
N PRO A 19 8.85 -42.51 1.77
CA PRO A 19 8.89 -41.30 0.97
C PRO A 19 7.73 -40.38 1.40
N GLY A 20 7.97 -39.68 2.50
CA GLY A 20 7.04 -38.76 3.12
C GLY A 20 7.68 -38.32 4.41
N MET A 21 8.12 -37.06 4.48
CA MET A 21 8.44 -36.48 5.78
C MET A 21 7.10 -36.42 6.53
N SER A 22 6.82 -37.43 7.37
CA SER A 22 6.01 -37.17 8.55
C SER A 22 6.74 -36.06 9.30
N PHE A 23 6.05 -35.12 9.93
CA PHE A 23 6.66 -34.07 10.74
C PHE A 23 7.43 -34.68 11.92
N GLY A 24 8.57 -35.31 11.66
CA GLY A 24 9.35 -36.10 12.59
C GLY A 24 9.92 -35.26 13.72
N THR A 25 10.43 -35.94 14.74
CA THR A 25 11.05 -35.35 15.93
C THR A 25 12.19 -34.41 15.54
N VAL A 26 12.11 -33.16 15.97
CA VAL A 26 13.14 -32.13 15.78
C VAL A 26 14.17 -32.16 16.91
N VAL A 27 15.31 -31.50 16.72
CA VAL A 27 16.28 -31.30 17.81
C VAL A 27 15.63 -30.42 18.89
N PRO A 28 15.55 -30.88 20.16
CA PRO A 28 15.00 -30.08 21.24
C PRO A 28 15.93 -28.89 21.56
N ILE A 29 15.35 -27.68 21.63
CA ILE A 29 16.10 -26.45 21.95
C ILE A 29 15.42 -25.73 23.10
N ASP A 30 16.15 -25.59 24.20
CA ASP A 30 15.84 -24.75 25.35
C ASP A 30 16.39 -23.33 25.12
N ILE A 31 15.58 -22.32 25.43
CA ILE A 31 15.96 -20.91 25.29
C ILE A 31 16.09 -20.30 26.69
N ARG A 32 17.25 -19.73 27.00
CA ARG A 32 17.53 -19.04 28.26
C ARG A 32 17.91 -17.59 27.99
N VAL A 33 17.29 -16.66 28.70
CA VAL A 33 17.51 -15.22 28.60
C VAL A 33 18.03 -14.73 29.94
N GLU A 34 19.14 -13.99 29.92
CA GLU A 34 19.82 -13.50 31.12
C GLU A 34 20.04 -11.99 31.03
N ASN A 35 19.43 -11.25 31.97
CA ASN A 35 19.55 -9.80 32.15
C ASN A 35 19.40 -9.01 30.85
N LEU A 36 18.39 -9.35 30.04
CA LEU A 36 18.15 -8.69 28.76
C LEU A 36 17.54 -7.29 28.96
N SER A 37 18.25 -6.28 28.50
CA SER A 37 17.83 -4.87 28.54
C SER A 37 17.99 -4.23 27.16
N ILE A 38 16.99 -3.46 26.72
CA ILE A 38 16.98 -2.81 25.39
C ILE A 38 16.62 -1.34 25.53
N GLU A 39 17.47 -0.47 25.00
CA GLU A 39 17.29 0.98 25.02
C GLU A 39 17.30 1.57 23.61
N MET A 40 16.39 2.49 23.34
CA MET A 40 16.37 3.28 22.12
C MET A 40 17.01 4.65 22.40
N VAL A 41 18.08 4.96 21.67
CA VAL A 41 18.79 6.24 21.76
C VAL A 41 18.50 7.06 20.50
N GLN A 42 17.86 8.21 20.66
CA GLN A 42 17.68 9.19 19.58
C GLN A 42 18.72 10.31 19.69
N ARG A 43 19.37 10.61 18.56
CA ARG A 43 20.22 11.79 18.42
C ARG A 43 19.54 12.79 17.49
N SER A 44 19.14 13.91 18.05
CA SER A 44 18.57 15.05 17.34
C SER A 44 19.70 16.03 16.95
N LEU A 45 19.75 16.45 15.68
CA LEU A 45 20.58 17.57 15.24
C LEU A 45 19.78 18.86 15.45
N SER A 46 20.15 19.64 16.46
CA SER A 46 19.58 20.98 16.65
C SER A 46 20.04 21.90 15.51
N ALA A 47 19.10 22.64 14.91
CA ALA A 47 19.36 23.62 13.84
C ALA A 47 20.27 24.79 14.28
N LYS A 48 20.49 24.94 15.60
CA LYS A 48 21.54 25.81 16.17
C LYS A 48 22.70 24.90 16.57
N GLY A 49 23.73 24.83 15.72
CA GLY A 49 24.78 23.81 15.74
C GLY A 49 25.72 23.75 16.95
N SER A 50 25.22 23.53 18.17
CA SER A 50 26.11 23.26 19.33
C SER A 50 25.60 22.34 20.43
N THR A 51 24.35 21.85 20.42
CA THR A 51 23.88 20.88 21.43
C THR A 51 23.12 19.70 20.81
N GLN A 52 23.72 18.50 20.92
CA GLN A 52 23.04 17.23 20.65
C GLN A 52 22.20 16.85 21.88
N GLU A 53 20.88 16.99 21.81
CA GLU A 53 19.99 16.36 22.79
C GLU A 53 19.92 14.86 22.49
N GLN A 54 20.41 14.06 23.44
CA GLN A 54 20.28 12.61 23.44
C GLN A 54 19.12 12.21 24.34
N THR A 55 18.02 11.76 23.75
CA THR A 55 16.91 11.17 24.49
C THR A 55 17.00 9.65 24.44
N SER A 56 17.06 8.99 25.60
CA SER A 56 16.98 7.54 25.70
C SER A 56 15.60 7.10 26.21
N LYS A 57 15.06 6.04 25.60
CA LYS A 57 13.83 5.38 26.06
C LYS A 57 14.11 3.90 26.26
N THR A 58 14.05 3.44 27.50
CA THR A 58 14.16 2.01 27.84
C THR A 58 12.90 1.29 27.37
N LEU A 59 13.08 0.22 26.59
CA LEU A 59 12.00 -0.60 26.03
C LEU A 59 11.79 -1.89 26.82
N LEU A 60 12.90 -2.53 27.24
CA LEU A 60 12.92 -3.72 28.09
C LEU A 60 13.99 -3.54 29.16
N LYS A 61 13.75 -4.04 30.36
CA LYS A 61 14.69 -3.96 31.48
C LYS A 61 14.81 -5.29 32.23
N ASP A 62 16.03 -5.78 32.31
CA ASP A 62 16.51 -6.89 33.15
C ASP A 62 15.65 -8.16 33.06
N ILE A 63 15.33 -8.58 31.83
CA ILE A 63 14.50 -9.76 31.59
C ILE A 63 15.30 -11.04 31.78
N ASN A 64 14.84 -11.90 32.70
CA ASN A 64 15.32 -13.25 32.92
C ASN A 64 14.17 -14.24 32.68
N MET A 65 14.33 -15.15 31.73
CA MET A 65 13.31 -16.16 31.40
C MET A 65 13.93 -17.43 30.81
N GLU A 66 13.21 -18.54 30.95
CA GLU A 66 13.57 -19.83 30.37
C GLU A 66 12.39 -20.44 29.61
N VAL A 67 12.65 -20.95 28.41
CA VAL A 67 11.68 -21.64 27.56
C VAL A 67 12.17 -23.07 27.36
N PRO A 68 11.57 -24.05 28.03
CA PRO A 68 11.90 -25.45 27.81
C PRO A 68 11.47 -25.92 26.41
N HIS A 69 12.17 -26.92 25.89
CA HIS A 69 11.89 -27.52 24.59
C HIS A 69 10.57 -28.27 24.53
N GLY A 70 10.00 -28.41 23.33
CA GLY A 70 8.75 -29.14 23.12
C GLY A 70 7.52 -28.47 23.77
N LYS A 71 7.66 -27.21 24.21
CA LYS A 71 6.61 -26.45 24.88
C LYS A 71 6.09 -25.32 23.99
N LEU A 72 4.77 -25.14 24.04
CA LEU A 72 4.09 -23.98 23.49
C LEU A 72 4.03 -22.90 24.58
N MET A 73 4.72 -21.78 24.36
CA MET A 73 4.79 -20.64 25.28
C MET A 73 4.06 -19.41 24.70
N ALA A 74 3.24 -18.76 25.53
CA ALA A 74 2.65 -17.46 25.22
C ALA A 74 3.37 -16.31 25.94
N ILE A 75 3.75 -15.27 25.20
CA ILE A 75 4.15 -13.96 25.73
C ILE A 75 2.91 -13.07 25.74
N MET A 76 2.47 -12.70 26.93
CA MET A 76 1.27 -11.91 27.18
C MET A 76 1.59 -10.61 27.93
N GLY A 77 0.68 -9.65 27.86
CA GLY A 77 0.80 -8.37 28.56
C GLY A 77 0.13 -7.24 27.78
N GLY A 78 -0.02 -6.08 28.41
CA GLY A 78 -0.67 -4.90 27.83
C GLY A 78 -0.04 -4.37 26.54
N SER A 79 -0.78 -3.53 25.83
CA SER A 79 -0.26 -2.79 24.68
C SER A 79 0.96 -1.95 25.09
N GLY A 80 2.05 -2.04 24.33
CA GLY A 80 3.29 -1.30 24.64
C GLY A 80 4.15 -1.90 25.77
N SER A 81 3.82 -3.08 26.32
CA SER A 81 4.62 -3.73 27.37
C SER A 81 5.97 -4.30 26.89
N GLY A 82 6.24 -4.28 25.58
CA GLY A 82 7.50 -4.74 24.99
C GLY A 82 7.46 -6.14 24.35
N LYS A 83 6.28 -6.77 24.19
CA LYS A 83 6.12 -8.13 23.60
C LYS A 83 6.86 -8.31 22.26
N THR A 84 6.52 -7.50 21.25
CA THR A 84 7.17 -7.55 19.93
C THR A 84 8.65 -7.22 20.02
N THR A 85 9.06 -6.33 20.93
CA THR A 85 10.48 -6.01 21.16
C THR A 85 11.23 -7.23 21.71
N LEU A 86 10.65 -7.94 22.68
CA LEU A 86 11.21 -9.17 23.26
C LEU A 86 11.28 -10.27 22.19
N LEU A 87 10.20 -10.49 21.44
CA LEU A 87 10.15 -11.50 20.39
C LEU A 87 11.19 -11.23 19.29
N ASN A 88 11.35 -9.97 18.87
CA ASN A 88 12.40 -9.58 17.93
C ASN A 88 13.81 -9.76 18.51
N ALA A 89 14.00 -9.55 19.81
CA ALA A 89 15.27 -9.80 20.48
C ALA A 89 15.61 -11.30 20.53
N LEU A 90 14.65 -12.15 20.88
CA LEU A 90 14.77 -13.60 20.86
C LEU A 90 15.12 -14.13 19.46
N ALA A 91 14.51 -13.55 18.43
CA ALA A 91 14.77 -13.88 17.04
C ALA A 91 16.07 -13.24 16.47
N GLY A 92 16.77 -12.40 17.24
CA GLY A 92 18.01 -11.75 16.83
C GLY A 92 17.85 -10.59 15.82
N ARG A 93 16.65 -9.99 15.73
CA ARG A 93 16.28 -8.94 14.74
C ARG A 93 16.50 -7.49 15.23
N THR A 94 17.00 -7.26 16.43
CA THR A 94 17.12 -5.93 17.08
C THR A 94 18.17 -4.99 16.47
N LYS A 95 19.01 -5.44 15.53
CA LYS A 95 20.08 -4.64 14.90
C LYS A 95 19.56 -3.71 13.78
N GLN A 96 18.63 -2.81 14.09
CA GLN A 96 18.13 -1.85 13.10
C GLN A 96 18.86 -0.49 13.25
N ARG A 97 19.72 -0.15 12.29
CA ARG A 97 20.15 1.25 12.07
C ARG A 97 19.08 1.92 11.21
N GLN A 98 18.24 2.76 11.81
CA GLN A 98 17.27 3.56 11.04
C GLN A 98 17.89 4.91 10.68
N PHE A 99 18.03 5.17 9.38
CA PHE A 99 18.40 6.48 8.87
C PHE A 99 17.14 7.37 8.85
N ARG A 100 17.11 8.45 9.65
CA ARG A 100 16.11 9.52 9.49
C ARG A 100 16.75 10.70 8.79
N ILE A 101 16.02 11.28 7.84
CA ILE A 101 16.27 12.65 7.38
C ILE A 101 15.99 13.55 8.61
N GLY A 102 17.04 13.94 9.32
CA GLY A 102 16.98 14.69 10.59
C GLY A 102 17.66 14.07 11.82
N GLY A 103 18.24 12.85 11.73
CA GLY A 103 19.03 12.26 12.83
C GLY A 103 19.19 10.73 12.78
N LEU A 104 20.14 10.18 13.55
CA LEU A 104 20.33 8.72 13.70
C LEU A 104 19.64 8.22 14.97
N SER A 105 18.80 7.19 14.85
CA SER A 105 18.28 6.43 15.99
C SER A 105 19.02 5.09 16.08
N LYS A 106 19.56 4.76 17.26
CA LYS A 106 20.29 3.52 17.52
C LYS A 106 19.61 2.75 18.66
N THR A 107 19.39 1.46 18.46
CA THR A 107 19.00 0.54 19.54
C THR A 107 20.25 -0.11 20.13
N GLU A 108 20.34 -0.09 21.46
CA GLU A 108 21.41 -0.76 22.21
C GLU A 108 20.78 -1.91 23.01
N MET A 109 21.45 -3.06 23.02
CA MET A 109 21.01 -4.28 23.69
C MET A 109 22.11 -4.75 24.64
N SER A 110 21.74 -4.97 25.91
CA SER A 110 22.56 -5.59 26.96
C SER A 110 21.95 -6.94 27.38
N GLY A 111 22.75 -7.82 27.97
CA GLY A 111 22.34 -9.17 28.38
C GLY A 111 22.72 -10.28 27.40
N ARG A 112 22.34 -11.51 27.73
CA ARG A 112 22.65 -12.73 26.95
C ARG A 112 21.38 -13.50 26.62
N ILE A 113 21.34 -14.04 25.41
CA ILE A 113 20.31 -14.98 24.95
C ILE A 113 21.06 -16.25 24.56
N LEU A 114 20.66 -17.39 25.13
CA LEU A 114 21.33 -18.68 24.98
C LEU A 114 20.33 -19.73 24.52
N PHE A 115 20.70 -20.51 23.52
CA PHE A 115 19.95 -21.64 22.97
C PHE A 115 20.78 -22.89 23.29
N ASN A 116 20.30 -23.78 24.16
CA ASN A 116 21.10 -24.88 24.73
C ASN A 116 22.52 -24.43 25.17
N GLY A 117 22.61 -23.28 25.86
CA GLY A 117 23.88 -22.71 26.34
C GLY A 117 24.75 -21.99 25.27
N ARG A 118 24.31 -21.86 24.02
CA ARG A 118 25.07 -21.21 22.93
C ARG A 118 24.35 -19.98 22.37
N SER A 119 25.07 -19.09 21.67
CA SER A 119 24.43 -17.91 21.06
C SER A 119 23.38 -18.28 20.00
N PRO A 120 22.32 -17.47 19.78
CA PRO A 120 21.23 -17.77 18.83
C PRO A 120 21.73 -17.93 17.39
N ARG A 121 22.86 -17.30 17.04
CA ARG A 121 23.49 -17.44 15.72
C ARG A 121 23.89 -18.87 15.38
N TYR A 122 24.14 -19.71 16.38
CA TYR A 122 24.48 -21.12 16.14
C TYR A 122 23.27 -21.89 15.57
N TYR A 123 22.05 -21.51 15.95
CA TYR A 123 20.80 -22.17 15.59
C TYR A 123 19.98 -21.37 14.57
N SER A 124 20.59 -20.43 13.83
CA SER A 124 19.84 -19.55 12.89
C SER A 124 19.00 -20.31 11.87
N ASN A 125 19.42 -21.52 11.48
CA ASN A 125 18.71 -22.37 10.51
C ASN A 125 17.60 -23.23 11.15
N ALA A 126 17.58 -23.33 12.48
CA ALA A 126 16.57 -24.05 13.25
C ALA A 126 15.50 -23.12 13.84
N VAL A 127 15.59 -21.82 13.56
CA VAL A 127 14.68 -20.77 14.04
C VAL A 127 13.86 -20.24 12.88
N ALA A 128 12.56 -20.13 13.07
CA ALA A 128 11.65 -19.44 12.16
C ALA A 128 10.96 -18.25 12.84
N TYR A 129 10.61 -17.24 12.05
CA TYR A 129 9.87 -16.06 12.51
C TYR A 129 8.66 -15.78 11.60
N VAL A 130 7.49 -15.61 12.19
CA VAL A 130 6.27 -15.18 11.50
C VAL A 130 5.96 -13.74 11.91
N GLN A 131 6.08 -12.80 10.96
CA GLN A 131 5.79 -11.37 11.17
C GLN A 131 4.29 -11.12 11.36
N GLN A 132 3.88 -9.98 11.91
CA GLN A 132 2.47 -9.61 12.06
C GLN A 132 1.74 -9.41 10.73
N HIS A 133 2.38 -8.80 9.72
CA HIS A 133 1.77 -8.56 8.41
C HIS A 133 2.11 -9.64 7.38
N ASP A 134 1.09 -10.13 6.67
CA ASP A 134 1.23 -11.15 5.63
C ASP A 134 1.58 -10.52 4.26
N ALA A 135 2.87 -10.41 3.95
CA ALA A 135 3.34 -9.97 2.63
C ALA A 135 3.51 -11.16 1.68
N LEU A 136 2.48 -11.46 0.88
CA LEU A 136 2.46 -12.57 -0.09
C LEU A 136 2.18 -12.06 -1.51
N LEU A 137 2.69 -12.77 -2.53
CA LEU A 137 2.44 -12.44 -3.93
C LEU A 137 0.95 -12.69 -4.28
N PRO A 138 0.20 -11.67 -4.74
CA PRO A 138 -1.25 -11.77 -4.86
C PRO A 138 -1.73 -12.61 -6.06
N TYR A 139 -0.90 -12.76 -7.09
CA TYR A 139 -1.25 -13.47 -8.33
C TYR A 139 -0.81 -14.95 -8.32
N LEU A 140 -0.31 -15.47 -7.19
CA LEU A 140 0.00 -16.88 -7.05
C LEU A 140 -1.09 -17.60 -6.24
N THR A 141 -1.27 -18.88 -6.52
CA THR A 141 -2.10 -19.76 -5.68
C THR A 141 -1.39 -20.11 -4.38
N VAL A 142 -2.16 -20.56 -3.38
CA VAL A 142 -1.61 -21.06 -2.10
C VAL A 142 -0.55 -22.15 -2.34
N ARG A 143 -0.87 -23.15 -3.15
CA ARG A 143 0.05 -24.25 -3.50
C ARG A 143 1.30 -23.75 -4.21
N GLN A 144 1.17 -22.86 -5.19
CA GLN A 144 2.33 -22.29 -5.88
C GLN A 144 3.25 -21.51 -4.92
N THR A 145 2.66 -20.71 -4.03
CA THR A 145 3.40 -19.92 -3.04
C THR A 145 4.25 -20.82 -2.14
N LEU A 146 3.66 -21.88 -1.58
CA LEU A 146 4.38 -22.85 -0.75
C LEU A 146 5.39 -23.66 -1.56
N ARG A 147 5.07 -24.03 -2.81
CA ARG A 147 5.99 -24.76 -3.70
C ARG A 147 7.24 -23.96 -4.02
N PHE A 148 7.11 -22.68 -4.38
CA PHE A 148 8.27 -21.82 -4.64
C PHE A 148 9.10 -21.59 -3.37
N ALA A 149 8.45 -21.35 -2.23
CA ALA A 149 9.14 -21.23 -0.95
C ALA A 149 9.89 -22.53 -0.59
N GLY A 150 9.26 -23.69 -0.80
CA GLY A 150 9.83 -25.00 -0.50
C GLY A 150 11.03 -25.30 -1.38
N GLN A 151 10.94 -25.01 -2.68
CA GLN A 151 12.07 -25.21 -3.59
C GLN A 151 13.30 -24.36 -3.24
N LEU A 152 13.10 -23.14 -2.73
CA LEU A 152 14.18 -22.24 -2.32
C LEU A 152 14.81 -22.64 -0.98
N ARG A 153 13.98 -23.03 -0.01
CA ARG A 153 14.39 -23.26 1.39
C ARG A 153 14.79 -24.71 1.68
N LEU A 154 14.10 -25.70 1.10
CA LEU A 154 14.35 -27.12 1.41
C LEU A 154 15.74 -27.58 0.93
N PRO A 155 16.38 -28.53 1.65
CA PRO A 155 17.68 -29.08 1.31
C PRO A 155 17.78 -29.55 -0.15
N ARG A 156 19.00 -29.48 -0.70
CA ARG A 156 19.29 -29.90 -2.08
C ARG A 156 19.24 -31.41 -2.30
N THR A 157 19.43 -32.20 -1.24
CA THR A 157 19.42 -33.67 -1.29
C THR A 157 18.05 -34.23 -1.66
N LEU A 158 16.98 -33.48 -1.41
CA LEU A 158 15.62 -33.86 -1.73
C LEU A 158 15.31 -33.65 -3.21
N SER A 159 14.72 -34.68 -3.85
CA SER A 159 14.17 -34.62 -5.19
C SER A 159 12.98 -33.65 -5.26
N ARG A 160 12.61 -33.20 -6.47
CA ARG A 160 11.46 -32.31 -6.65
C ARG A 160 10.14 -32.94 -6.21
N ALA A 161 9.96 -34.24 -6.47
CA ALA A 161 8.77 -34.97 -6.06
C ALA A 161 8.66 -35.02 -4.53
N GLU A 162 9.75 -35.29 -3.81
CA GLU A 162 9.77 -35.27 -2.34
C GLU A 162 9.49 -33.87 -1.79
N LYS A 163 10.05 -32.82 -2.40
CA LYS A 163 9.75 -31.43 -2.03
C LYS A 163 8.27 -31.09 -2.21
N ASP A 164 7.67 -31.54 -3.31
CA ASP A 164 6.25 -31.33 -3.57
C ASP A 164 5.38 -32.14 -2.58
N THR A 165 5.78 -33.36 -2.22
CA THR A 165 5.13 -34.15 -1.16
C THR A 165 5.18 -33.44 0.20
N ILE A 166 6.30 -32.80 0.54
CA ILE A 166 6.42 -31.98 1.77
C ILE A 166 5.50 -30.76 1.70
N VAL A 167 5.37 -30.13 0.53
CA VAL A 167 4.45 -29.00 0.35
C VAL A 167 3.01 -29.44 0.54
N GLU A 168 2.60 -30.57 -0.04
CA GLU A 168 1.25 -31.11 0.17
C GLU A 168 1.03 -31.56 1.61
N SER A 169 2.04 -32.11 2.31
CA SER A 169 1.91 -32.44 3.73
C SER A 169 1.71 -31.19 4.58
N VAL A 170 2.42 -30.09 4.30
CA VAL A 170 2.22 -28.79 4.97
C VAL A 170 0.83 -28.21 4.67
N ILE A 171 0.34 -28.32 3.44
CA ILE A 171 -1.03 -27.89 3.07
C ILE A 171 -2.08 -28.67 3.84
N ASN A 172 -1.89 -29.99 3.97
CA ASN A 172 -2.81 -30.85 4.71
C ASN A 172 -2.76 -30.57 6.23
N GLU A 173 -1.56 -30.43 6.81
CA GLU A 173 -1.36 -30.16 8.24
C GLU A 173 -2.01 -28.83 8.66
N LEU A 174 -1.93 -27.81 7.79
CA LEU A 174 -2.52 -26.49 8.06
C LEU A 174 -4.01 -26.39 7.67
N GLY A 175 -4.61 -27.48 7.16
CA GLY A 175 -6.01 -27.49 6.72
C GLY A 175 -6.28 -26.49 5.59
N LEU A 176 -5.37 -26.40 4.61
CA LEU A 176 -5.45 -25.49 3.45
C LEU A 176 -5.86 -26.23 2.15
N LYS A 177 -6.29 -27.48 2.24
CA LYS A 177 -6.60 -28.34 1.09
C LYS A 177 -7.68 -27.74 0.16
N HIS A 178 -8.74 -27.14 0.71
CA HIS A 178 -9.84 -26.56 -0.06
C HIS A 178 -9.46 -25.27 -0.79
N CYS A 179 -8.50 -24.51 -0.28
CA CYS A 179 -8.04 -23.25 -0.88
C CYS A 179 -6.67 -23.37 -1.58
N ALA A 180 -6.11 -24.59 -1.67
CA ALA A 180 -4.79 -24.85 -2.25
C ALA A 180 -4.63 -24.32 -3.69
N SER A 181 -5.69 -24.36 -4.50
CA SER A 181 -5.73 -23.86 -5.89
C SER A 181 -6.28 -22.44 -6.02
N THR A 182 -6.60 -21.76 -4.92
CA THR A 182 -7.14 -20.40 -4.94
C THR A 182 -6.01 -19.37 -4.89
N LEU A 183 -6.16 -18.25 -5.62
CA LEU A 183 -5.22 -17.13 -5.60
C LEU A 183 -5.21 -16.44 -4.23
N VAL A 184 -4.03 -15.99 -3.79
CA VAL A 184 -3.88 -15.26 -2.52
C VAL A 184 -4.65 -13.93 -2.56
N GLY A 185 -4.57 -13.17 -3.65
CA GLY A 185 -5.30 -11.91 -3.88
C GLY A 185 -4.82 -10.70 -3.05
N ASN A 186 -5.30 -9.51 -3.43
CA ASN A 186 -5.01 -8.20 -2.81
C ASN A 186 -6.29 -7.35 -2.67
N GLU A 187 -6.17 -6.07 -2.31
CA GLU A 187 -7.31 -5.13 -2.19
C GLU A 187 -8.10 -4.97 -3.49
N TRP A 188 -7.41 -5.05 -4.64
CA TRP A 188 -7.99 -4.84 -5.96
C TRP A 188 -8.61 -6.11 -6.56
N ARG A 189 -8.13 -7.30 -6.14
CA ARG A 189 -8.57 -8.62 -6.61
C ARG A 189 -8.76 -9.55 -5.41
N LYS A 190 -10.01 -9.92 -5.15
CA LYS A 190 -10.38 -10.84 -4.08
C LYS A 190 -9.66 -12.19 -4.23
N GLY A 191 -9.08 -12.69 -3.15
CA GLY A 191 -8.44 -14.00 -3.05
C GLY A 191 -8.88 -14.76 -1.79
N ILE A 192 -7.96 -15.49 -1.17
CA ILE A 192 -8.20 -16.22 0.09
C ILE A 192 -8.47 -15.27 1.27
N SER A 193 -9.13 -15.78 2.33
CA SER A 193 -9.43 -15.03 3.55
C SER A 193 -8.18 -14.67 4.35
N GLY A 194 -8.27 -13.67 5.25
CA GLY A 194 -7.15 -13.27 6.10
C GLY A 194 -6.56 -14.41 6.94
N GLY A 195 -7.40 -15.24 7.57
CA GLY A 195 -6.94 -16.39 8.34
C GLY A 195 -6.31 -17.50 7.50
N GLU A 196 -6.74 -17.67 6.25
CA GLU A 196 -6.04 -18.54 5.29
C GLU A 196 -4.69 -17.95 4.89
N LYS A 197 -4.61 -16.63 4.61
CA LYS A 197 -3.32 -15.95 4.34
C LYS A 197 -2.35 -16.14 5.49
N ARG A 198 -2.82 -16.03 6.73
CA ARG A 198 -2.01 -16.24 7.92
C ARG A 198 -1.44 -17.65 7.99
N ARG A 199 -2.29 -18.66 7.78
CA ARG A 199 -1.86 -20.07 7.73
C ARG A 199 -0.86 -20.32 6.60
N VAL A 200 -1.03 -19.69 5.44
CA VAL A 200 -0.03 -19.75 4.36
C VAL A 200 1.31 -19.15 4.80
N SER A 201 1.32 -18.00 5.47
CA SER A 201 2.54 -17.40 6.03
C SER A 201 3.23 -18.32 7.04
N VAL A 202 2.48 -19.02 7.90
CA VAL A 202 3.00 -20.05 8.81
C VAL A 202 3.56 -21.23 8.01
N GLY A 203 2.84 -21.70 7.00
CA GLY A 203 3.28 -22.78 6.11
C GLY A 203 4.60 -22.49 5.42
N VAL A 204 4.81 -21.25 4.97
CA VAL A 204 6.09 -20.82 4.38
C VAL A 204 7.26 -21.07 5.35
N GLN A 205 7.05 -20.88 6.66
CA GLN A 205 8.06 -21.12 7.69
C GLN A 205 8.20 -22.60 8.06
N LEU A 206 7.10 -23.35 8.12
CA LEU A 206 7.10 -24.77 8.47
C LEU A 206 7.81 -25.67 7.46
N LEU A 207 7.99 -25.21 6.22
CA LEU A 207 8.72 -25.96 5.18
C LEU A 207 10.15 -26.34 5.61
N LEU A 208 10.82 -25.56 6.46
CA LEU A 208 12.16 -25.90 6.94
C LEU A 208 12.18 -26.91 8.09
N ASN A 209 11.02 -27.33 8.57
CA ASN A 209 10.90 -28.10 9.80
C ASN A 209 11.71 -27.51 10.99
N PRO A 210 11.54 -26.22 11.32
CA PRO A 210 12.32 -25.54 12.35
C PRO A 210 12.08 -26.15 13.75
N SER A 211 13.12 -26.18 14.58
CA SER A 211 13.03 -26.57 16.00
C SER A 211 12.39 -25.48 16.85
N VAL A 212 12.63 -24.21 16.52
CA VAL A 212 12.11 -23.05 17.26
C VAL A 212 11.29 -22.17 16.33
N ILE A 213 10.08 -21.79 16.73
CA ILE A 213 9.22 -20.91 15.95
C ILE A 213 8.77 -19.72 16.81
N PHE A 214 9.09 -18.52 16.36
CA PHE A 214 8.61 -17.26 16.93
C PHE A 214 7.44 -16.76 16.07
N MET A 215 6.31 -16.47 16.70
CA MET A 215 5.15 -15.91 15.99
C MET A 215 4.69 -14.62 16.66
N ASP A 216 4.66 -13.53 15.89
CA ASP A 216 4.17 -12.25 16.38
C ASP A 216 2.67 -12.14 16.10
N GLU A 217 1.85 -12.20 17.15
CA GLU A 217 0.39 -12.06 17.09
C GLU A 217 -0.28 -12.94 16.02
N PRO A 218 -0.10 -14.27 16.02
CA PRO A 218 -0.61 -15.13 14.96
C PRO A 218 -2.11 -15.31 14.94
N THR A 219 -2.83 -14.93 16.00
CA THR A 219 -4.28 -15.01 16.09
C THR A 219 -4.98 -13.70 15.68
N THR A 220 -4.22 -12.61 15.48
CA THR A 220 -4.79 -11.30 15.12
C THR A 220 -5.39 -11.34 13.71
N GLY A 221 -6.64 -10.89 13.58
CA GLY A 221 -7.37 -10.88 12.30
C GLY A 221 -7.92 -12.24 11.87
N LEU A 222 -7.84 -13.27 12.73
CA LEU A 222 -8.54 -14.54 12.54
C LEU A 222 -9.82 -14.59 13.36
N ASP A 223 -10.77 -15.36 12.86
CA ASP A 223 -11.93 -15.75 13.65
C ASP A 223 -11.55 -16.76 14.74
N ALA A 224 -12.29 -16.77 15.85
CA ALA A 224 -12.27 -17.75 16.95
C ALA A 224 -11.90 -19.16 16.49
N PHE A 225 -12.68 -19.59 15.50
CA PHE A 225 -12.57 -20.76 14.66
C PHE A 225 -11.13 -21.10 14.28
N SER A 226 -10.69 -20.31 13.31
CA SER A 226 -9.39 -20.45 12.67
C SER A 226 -8.22 -20.17 13.62
N ALA A 227 -8.40 -19.31 14.62
CA ALA A 227 -7.39 -19.04 15.65
C ALA A 227 -7.14 -20.28 16.52
N ARG A 228 -8.21 -20.92 17.02
CA ARG A 228 -8.12 -22.18 17.77
C ARG A 228 -7.47 -23.27 16.92
N ALA A 229 -7.94 -23.42 15.68
CA ALA A 229 -7.38 -24.37 14.72
C ALA A 229 -5.86 -24.22 14.54
N LEU A 230 -5.41 -22.97 14.41
CA LEU A 230 -3.99 -22.67 14.29
C LEU A 230 -3.24 -23.07 15.55
N ILE A 231 -3.72 -22.70 16.73
CA ILE A 231 -3.04 -23.01 18.00
C ILE A 231 -3.02 -24.51 18.31
N GLU A 232 -4.10 -25.25 18.03
CA GLU A 232 -4.11 -26.71 18.12
C GLU A 232 -3.04 -27.33 17.22
N THR A 233 -2.90 -26.80 16.00
CA THR A 233 -1.84 -27.22 15.07
C THR A 233 -0.45 -26.92 15.65
N LEU A 234 -0.26 -25.75 16.27
CA LEU A 234 1.01 -25.41 16.95
C LEU A 234 1.29 -26.32 18.15
N SER A 235 0.27 -26.66 18.94
CA SER A 235 0.39 -27.57 20.07
C SER A 235 0.81 -28.97 19.60
N ALA A 236 0.17 -29.50 18.57
CA ALA A 236 0.54 -30.78 17.96
C ALA A 236 1.98 -30.77 17.41
N LEU A 237 2.46 -29.64 16.89
CA LEU A 237 3.85 -29.48 16.49
C LEU A 237 4.81 -29.49 17.70
N CYS A 238 4.43 -28.87 18.83
CA CYS A 238 5.22 -28.88 20.08
C CYS A 238 5.33 -30.28 20.70
N GLU A 239 4.25 -31.07 20.69
CA GLU A 239 4.26 -32.48 21.16
C GLU A 239 5.28 -33.34 20.41
N ARG A 240 5.55 -32.98 19.16
CA ARG A 240 6.58 -33.61 18.31
C ARG A 240 7.98 -32.98 18.49
N GLY A 241 8.20 -32.21 19.55
CA GLY A 241 9.50 -31.69 20.00
C GLY A 241 9.85 -30.24 19.64
N ARG A 242 8.98 -29.49 18.93
CA ARG A 242 9.25 -28.07 18.58
C ARG A 242 9.05 -27.15 19.79
N THR A 243 9.86 -26.11 19.90
CA THR A 243 9.67 -25.01 20.85
C THR A 243 8.99 -23.86 20.13
N ILE A 244 7.78 -23.47 20.54
CA ILE A 244 7.04 -22.41 19.85
C ILE A 244 6.74 -21.30 20.86
N VAL A 245 7.18 -20.09 20.54
CA VAL A 245 6.96 -18.89 21.35
C VAL A 245 6.09 -17.93 20.57
N VAL A 246 4.95 -17.60 21.14
CA VAL A 246 3.93 -16.78 20.48
C VAL A 246 3.67 -15.53 21.29
N SER A 247 3.69 -14.35 20.69
CA SER A 247 3.07 -13.17 21.32
C SER A 247 1.56 -13.23 21.06
N ILE A 248 0.74 -13.23 22.10
CA ILE A 248 -0.73 -13.16 21.95
C ILE A 248 -1.28 -12.03 22.80
N HIS A 249 -2.21 -11.30 22.21
CA HIS A 249 -2.78 -10.11 22.82
C HIS A 249 -3.96 -10.40 23.78
N GLN A 250 -4.80 -11.39 23.51
CA GLN A 250 -5.72 -12.03 24.47
C GLN A 250 -6.16 -13.38 23.89
N PRO A 251 -5.71 -14.52 24.44
CA PRO A 251 -6.24 -15.81 24.02
C PRO A 251 -7.58 -16.11 24.68
N ARG A 252 -8.49 -16.77 23.94
CA ARG A 252 -9.70 -17.43 24.50
C ARG A 252 -9.32 -18.48 25.56
N SER A 253 -10.27 -18.92 26.39
CA SER A 253 -10.02 -19.96 27.40
C SER A 253 -9.48 -21.27 26.81
N ASP A 254 -10.00 -21.72 25.67
CA ASP A 254 -9.54 -22.93 24.98
C ASP A 254 -8.11 -22.81 24.43
N ILE A 255 -7.81 -21.67 23.81
CA ILE A 255 -6.46 -21.32 23.34
C ILE A 255 -5.50 -21.16 24.53
N PHE A 256 -5.95 -20.56 25.63
CA PHE A 256 -5.17 -20.40 26.84
C PHE A 256 -4.79 -21.75 27.45
N ASN A 257 -5.74 -22.68 27.49
CA ASN A 257 -5.52 -24.04 27.99
C ASN A 257 -4.55 -24.85 27.11
N ALA A 258 -4.43 -24.52 25.82
CA ALA A 258 -3.43 -25.12 24.94
C ALA A 258 -1.98 -24.65 25.25
N PHE A 259 -1.80 -23.53 25.96
CA PHE A 259 -0.46 -23.10 26.38
C PHE A 259 0.04 -23.89 27.58
N THR A 260 1.27 -24.39 27.44
CA THR A 260 1.97 -25.09 28.53
C THR A 260 2.72 -24.11 29.44
N HIS A 261 3.26 -23.04 28.86
CA HIS A 261 4.05 -22.02 29.55
C HIS A 261 3.56 -20.62 29.18
N ILE A 262 3.72 -19.69 30.11
CA ILE A 262 3.36 -18.29 29.89
C ILE A 262 4.45 -17.36 30.43
N THR A 263 4.63 -16.24 29.75
CA THR A 263 5.46 -15.11 30.21
C THR A 263 4.61 -13.85 30.19
N LEU A 264 4.48 -13.19 31.34
CA LEU A 264 3.73 -11.96 31.50
C LEU A 264 4.67 -10.76 31.57
N LEU A 265 4.48 -9.80 30.67
CA LEU A 265 5.25 -8.57 30.60
C LEU A 265 4.40 -7.37 31.00
N ALA A 266 4.94 -6.54 31.90
CA ALA A 266 4.37 -5.28 32.32
C ALA A 266 5.43 -4.16 32.28
N GLN A 267 5.16 -3.07 31.56
CA GLN A 267 6.07 -1.91 31.43
C GLN A 267 7.52 -2.26 31.03
N GLY A 268 7.73 -3.27 30.17
CA GLY A 268 9.06 -3.70 29.75
C GLY A 268 9.82 -4.56 30.78
N ARG A 269 9.17 -4.95 31.87
CA ARG A 269 9.69 -5.86 32.90
C ARG A 269 8.84 -7.12 32.97
N LEU A 270 9.37 -8.14 33.63
CA LEU A 270 8.74 -9.45 33.73
C LEU A 270 7.95 -9.55 35.05
N ALA A 271 6.67 -9.88 34.94
CA ALA A 271 5.78 -10.07 36.08
C ALA A 271 5.67 -11.54 36.50
N TYR A 272 5.84 -12.47 35.54
CA TYR A 272 5.86 -13.91 35.76
C TYR A 272 6.44 -14.62 34.52
N SER A 273 7.14 -15.74 34.71
CA SER A 273 7.52 -16.66 33.62
C SER A 273 7.61 -18.08 34.16
N GLY A 274 6.84 -19.01 33.57
CA GLY A 274 6.76 -20.38 34.06
C GLY A 274 5.60 -21.17 33.46
N SER A 275 5.19 -22.24 34.15
CA SER A 275 4.05 -23.07 33.72
C SER A 275 2.72 -22.33 33.87
N ARG A 276 1.75 -22.63 33.00
CA ARG A 276 0.41 -22.02 33.07
C ARG A 276 -0.27 -22.26 34.43
N GLU A 277 -0.18 -23.47 34.97
CA GLU A 277 -0.79 -23.85 36.26
C GLU A 277 -0.10 -23.18 37.46
N GLY A 278 1.23 -23.00 37.36
CA GLY A 278 2.00 -22.25 38.35
C GLY A 278 1.65 -20.77 38.39
N ALA A 279 1.19 -20.19 37.27
CA ALA A 279 0.81 -18.78 37.23
C ALA A 279 -0.39 -18.48 38.13
N LEU A 280 -1.50 -19.22 37.97
CA LEU A 280 -2.73 -18.97 38.73
C LEU A 280 -2.49 -19.14 40.24
N SER A 281 -1.73 -20.16 40.64
CA SER A 281 -1.35 -20.37 42.04
C SER A 281 -0.43 -19.28 42.59
N HIS A 282 0.51 -18.78 41.79
CA HIS A 282 1.38 -17.66 42.16
C HIS A 282 0.57 -16.38 42.42
N PHE A 283 -0.33 -15.99 41.52
CA PHE A 283 -1.16 -14.80 41.74
C PHE A 283 -2.15 -14.96 42.91
N ALA A 284 -2.68 -16.16 43.14
CA ALA A 284 -3.49 -16.46 44.32
C ALA A 284 -2.68 -16.28 45.62
N SER A 285 -1.41 -16.71 45.65
CA SER A 285 -0.54 -16.49 46.82
C SER A 285 -0.23 -15.02 47.11
N LEU A 286 -0.36 -14.14 46.11
CA LEU A 286 -0.25 -12.70 46.23
C LEU A 286 -1.59 -12.01 46.61
N GLY A 287 -2.65 -12.78 46.84
CA GLY A 287 -3.98 -12.27 47.22
C GLY A 287 -4.89 -11.94 46.04
N HIS A 288 -4.62 -12.48 44.85
CA HIS A 288 -5.46 -12.30 43.66
C HIS A 288 -6.09 -13.62 43.22
N GLU A 289 -7.39 -13.82 43.49
CA GLU A 289 -8.16 -15.00 43.09
C GLU A 289 -9.00 -14.74 41.82
N ILE A 290 -9.26 -15.79 41.03
CA ILE A 290 -10.03 -15.71 39.79
C ILE A 290 -11.54 -15.80 40.06
N GLU A 291 -12.31 -14.90 39.43
CA GLU A 291 -13.78 -14.89 39.51
C GLU A 291 -14.41 -16.01 38.66
N GLU A 292 -15.65 -16.41 38.99
CA GLU A 292 -16.40 -17.42 38.21
C GLU A 292 -16.70 -16.93 36.78
N ASN A 293 -16.63 -17.85 35.80
CA ASN A 293 -16.86 -17.59 34.37
C ASN A 293 -15.91 -16.59 33.70
N VAL A 294 -14.77 -16.28 34.33
CA VAL A 294 -13.70 -15.47 33.75
C VAL A 294 -12.61 -16.36 33.16
N ASN A 295 -12.11 -15.97 31.99
CA ASN A 295 -10.98 -16.62 31.34
C ASN A 295 -9.69 -16.33 32.12
N GLY A 296 -8.89 -17.37 32.41
CA GLY A 296 -7.63 -17.22 33.14
C GLY A 296 -6.62 -16.29 32.46
N ALA A 297 -6.59 -16.23 31.13
CA ALA A 297 -5.69 -15.30 30.42
C ALA A 297 -6.09 -13.84 30.62
N ASP A 298 -7.39 -13.58 30.63
CA ASP A 298 -7.98 -12.26 30.80
C ASP A 298 -7.64 -11.71 32.19
N PHE A 299 -7.85 -12.53 33.22
CA PHE A 299 -7.49 -12.24 34.61
C PHE A 299 -6.02 -11.82 34.77
N LEU A 300 -5.09 -12.60 34.20
CA LEU A 300 -3.65 -12.36 34.30
C LEU A 300 -3.21 -11.06 33.62
N ILE A 301 -3.80 -10.75 32.46
CA ILE A 301 -3.52 -9.51 31.72
C ILE A 301 -4.06 -8.30 32.49
N ASP A 302 -5.25 -8.39 33.06
CA ASP A 302 -5.89 -7.26 33.74
C ASP A 302 -5.17 -6.88 35.04
N ILE A 303 -4.67 -7.86 35.80
CA ILE A 303 -3.86 -7.60 37.01
C ILE A 303 -2.53 -6.94 36.68
N THR A 304 -1.89 -7.34 35.58
CA THR A 304 -0.56 -6.86 35.16
C THR A 304 -0.62 -5.56 34.32
N ASN A 305 -1.81 -5.11 33.94
CA ASN A 305 -2.02 -3.86 33.25
C ASN A 305 -2.11 -2.67 34.22
N VAL A 306 -1.60 -1.53 33.76
CA VAL A 306 -1.78 -0.24 34.42
C VAL A 306 -3.00 0.45 33.83
N ASP A 307 -3.96 0.80 34.67
CA ASP A 307 -5.13 1.57 34.26
C ASP A 307 -4.73 3.04 34.05
N TYR A 308 -4.87 3.56 32.83
CA TYR A 308 -4.58 4.97 32.52
C TYR A 308 -5.85 5.85 32.49
N ARG A 309 -7.02 5.34 32.90
CA ARG A 309 -8.30 6.06 32.81
C ARG A 309 -8.37 7.32 33.68
N SER A 310 -7.72 7.31 34.84
CA SER A 310 -7.63 8.46 35.73
C SER A 310 -6.27 8.48 36.42
N VAL A 311 -5.82 9.66 36.85
CA VAL A 311 -4.56 9.81 37.57
C VAL A 311 -4.56 8.92 38.83
N ALA A 312 -5.70 8.86 39.54
CA ALA A 312 -5.88 8.03 40.73
C ALA A 312 -5.80 6.52 40.43
N ALA A 313 -6.58 6.04 39.46
CA ALA A 313 -6.57 4.62 39.05
C ALA A 313 -5.20 4.19 38.51
N GLY A 314 -4.49 5.10 37.84
CA GLY A 314 -3.13 4.87 37.35
C GLY A 314 -2.09 4.83 38.44
N THR A 315 -2.19 5.65 39.49
CA THR A 315 -1.29 5.54 40.64
C THR A 315 -1.49 4.22 41.38
N GLU A 316 -2.74 3.80 41.60
CA GLU A 316 -3.07 2.54 42.28
C GLU A 316 -2.62 1.32 41.46
N SER A 317 -2.97 1.29 40.16
CA SER A 317 -2.59 0.18 39.27
C SER A 317 -1.08 0.09 39.07
N LYS A 318 -0.35 1.22 39.03
CA LYS A 318 1.12 1.21 39.02
C LYS A 318 1.70 0.61 40.29
N ALA A 319 1.15 0.96 41.46
CA ALA A 319 1.60 0.40 42.72
C ALA A 319 1.40 -1.12 42.75
N ARG A 320 0.23 -1.62 42.31
CA ARG A 320 -0.06 -3.06 42.15
C ARG A 320 0.91 -3.75 41.20
N VAL A 321 1.14 -3.18 40.01
CA VAL A 321 2.05 -3.81 39.02
C VAL A 321 3.48 -3.84 39.53
N ASN A 322 3.95 -2.77 40.20
CA ASN A 322 5.30 -2.72 40.77
C ASN A 322 5.47 -3.74 41.92
N SER A 323 4.46 -3.96 42.76
CA SER A 323 4.56 -4.97 43.83
C SER A 323 4.67 -6.38 43.26
N ILE A 324 3.92 -6.69 42.19
CA ILE A 324 3.99 -7.98 41.49
C ILE A 324 5.38 -8.18 40.87
N ILE A 325 5.90 -7.18 40.16
CA ILE A 325 7.23 -7.24 39.55
C ILE A 325 8.30 -7.48 40.61
N HIS A 326 8.26 -6.75 41.73
CA HIS A 326 9.23 -6.92 42.81
C HIS A 326 9.11 -8.27 43.52
N ALA A 327 7.90 -8.79 43.69
CA ALA A 327 7.68 -10.13 44.24
C ALA A 327 8.34 -11.20 43.35
N TRP A 328 8.19 -11.07 42.03
CA TRP A 328 8.82 -11.97 41.08
C TRP A 328 10.35 -11.83 41.03
N GLU A 329 10.87 -10.60 41.02
CA GLU A 329 12.31 -10.31 41.08
C GLU A 329 12.95 -10.99 42.31
N LYS A 330 12.31 -10.91 43.47
CA LYS A 330 12.78 -11.57 44.70
C LYS A 330 12.78 -13.09 44.57
N MET A 331 11.72 -13.66 44.01
CA MET A 331 11.57 -15.11 43.82
C MET A 331 12.61 -15.69 42.85
N GLN A 332 13.05 -14.91 41.84
CA GLN A 332 14.14 -15.31 40.93
C GLN A 332 15.52 -15.31 41.58
N VAL A 333 15.76 -14.43 42.57
CA VAL A 333 17.04 -14.39 43.31
C VAL A 333 17.16 -15.58 44.26
N ASP A 334 16.04 -16.07 44.80
CA ASP A 334 16.00 -17.19 45.76
C ASP A 334 16.09 -18.59 45.09
N GLN A 335 15.91 -18.71 43.77
CA GLN A 335 16.14 -19.97 43.04
C GLN A 335 17.62 -20.13 42.68
N GLU A 336 18.34 -20.99 43.42
CA GLU A 336 19.68 -21.44 43.05
C GLU A 336 19.68 -22.05 41.64
N GLN A 337 20.50 -21.49 40.75
CA GLN A 337 20.60 -21.94 39.37
C GLN A 337 21.14 -23.38 39.33
N PRO A 338 20.45 -24.35 38.68
CA PRO A 338 21.00 -25.67 38.49
C PRO A 338 22.29 -25.59 37.67
N PRO A 339 23.27 -26.48 37.95
CA PRO A 339 24.56 -26.45 37.27
C PRO A 339 24.38 -26.66 35.78
N VAL A 340 25.10 -25.85 34.99
CA VAL A 340 25.15 -25.93 33.52
C VAL A 340 25.53 -27.35 33.13
N VAL A 341 24.57 -28.12 32.61
CA VAL A 341 24.85 -29.42 32.00
C VAL A 341 25.80 -29.17 30.83
N SER A 342 26.99 -29.76 30.91
CA SER A 342 27.98 -29.69 29.84
C SER A 342 27.36 -30.26 28.56
N PRO A 343 27.44 -29.55 27.42
CA PRO A 343 26.77 -29.99 26.19
C PRO A 343 27.34 -31.35 25.76
N ALA A 344 26.44 -32.31 25.50
CA ALA A 344 26.82 -33.57 24.88
C ALA A 344 27.57 -33.30 23.57
N ASN A 345 28.83 -33.73 23.53
CA ASN A 345 29.68 -33.67 22.36
C ASN A 345 29.20 -34.68 21.32
N SER A 346 28.48 -34.23 20.29
CA SER A 346 28.53 -34.72 18.89
C SER A 346 27.24 -34.38 18.14
N HIS A 347 27.01 -33.11 17.84
CA HIS A 347 26.11 -32.75 16.73
C HIS A 347 26.87 -31.83 15.79
N GLU A 348 27.38 -32.44 14.71
CA GLU A 348 27.91 -31.71 13.56
C GLU A 348 26.91 -30.63 13.14
N ARG A 349 27.43 -29.45 12.78
CA ARG A 349 26.60 -28.38 12.20
C ARG A 349 25.88 -28.95 10.97
N VAL A 350 24.58 -29.23 11.09
CA VAL A 350 23.75 -29.49 9.92
C VAL A 350 23.61 -28.16 9.18
N GLN A 351 24.57 -27.89 8.29
CA GLN A 351 24.49 -26.79 7.35
C GLN A 351 23.44 -27.17 6.32
N HIS A 352 22.20 -26.77 6.56
CA HIS A 352 21.17 -26.76 5.52
C HIS A 352 21.58 -25.74 4.45
N HIS A 353 22.28 -26.24 3.43
CA HIS A 353 22.52 -25.47 2.23
C HIS A 353 21.19 -25.42 1.46
N GLY A 354 20.50 -24.29 1.55
CA GLY A 354 19.37 -23.96 0.68
C GLY A 354 19.77 -23.99 -0.79
N ALA A 355 18.86 -23.69 -1.71
CA ALA A 355 19.11 -23.77 -3.16
C ALA A 355 20.45 -23.12 -3.59
N THR A 356 21.18 -23.73 -4.53
CA THR A 356 22.38 -23.09 -5.13
C THR A 356 21.99 -21.78 -5.79
N PHE A 357 22.94 -20.87 -6.01
CA PHE A 357 22.70 -19.63 -6.73
C PHE A 357 21.94 -19.85 -8.07
N PHE A 358 22.37 -20.82 -8.88
CA PHE A 358 21.68 -21.15 -10.14
C PHE A 358 20.30 -21.80 -9.94
N GLN A 359 20.13 -22.62 -8.90
CA GLN A 359 18.80 -23.15 -8.56
C GLN A 359 17.87 -22.03 -8.10
N GLN A 360 18.34 -21.08 -7.28
CA GLN A 360 17.60 -19.89 -6.86
C GLN A 360 17.11 -19.13 -8.09
N ILE A 361 18.01 -18.83 -9.04
CA ILE A 361 17.65 -18.15 -10.29
C ILE A 361 16.58 -18.93 -11.04
N ARG A 362 16.75 -20.23 -11.27
CA ARG A 362 15.77 -21.05 -12.01
C ARG A 362 14.38 -21.05 -11.36
N ILE A 363 14.33 -21.17 -10.03
CA ILE A 363 13.07 -21.21 -9.27
C ILE A 363 12.40 -19.83 -9.29
N LEU A 364 13.18 -18.78 -9.04
CA LEU A 364 12.68 -17.40 -9.07
C LEU A 364 12.22 -17.02 -10.48
N CYS A 365 12.90 -17.45 -11.54
CA CYS A 365 12.44 -17.26 -12.92
C CYS A 365 11.07 -17.91 -13.12
N GLY A 366 10.90 -19.18 -12.71
CA GLY A 366 9.60 -19.85 -12.77
C GLY A 366 8.50 -19.09 -12.02
N ARG A 367 8.83 -18.55 -10.83
CA ARG A 367 7.92 -17.74 -10.01
C ARG A 367 7.52 -16.44 -10.70
N VAL A 368 8.47 -15.71 -11.26
CA VAL A 368 8.22 -14.45 -11.97
C VAL A 368 7.37 -14.70 -13.20
N VAL A 369 7.63 -15.78 -13.97
CA VAL A 369 6.80 -16.19 -15.11
C VAL A 369 5.37 -16.48 -14.67
N SER A 370 5.16 -17.28 -13.63
CA SER A 370 3.81 -17.60 -13.13
C SER A 370 3.06 -16.34 -12.67
N ASN A 371 3.72 -15.47 -11.91
CA ASN A 371 3.12 -14.22 -11.44
C ASN A 371 2.76 -13.29 -12.62
N MET A 372 3.62 -13.22 -13.63
CA MET A 372 3.41 -12.40 -14.82
C MET A 372 2.26 -12.91 -15.70
N VAL A 373 2.11 -14.23 -15.88
CA VAL A 373 1.03 -14.83 -16.67
C VAL A 373 -0.33 -14.65 -15.98
N GLU A 374 -0.37 -14.71 -14.66
CA GLU A 374 -1.60 -14.52 -13.87
C GLU A 374 -2.01 -13.04 -13.73
N ASP A 375 -1.05 -12.11 -13.80
CA ASP A 375 -1.29 -10.67 -13.85
C ASP A 375 -1.62 -10.19 -15.28
N ARG A 376 -2.71 -10.75 -15.82
CA ARG A 376 -3.15 -10.56 -17.21
C ARG A 376 -3.35 -9.08 -17.58
N LEU A 377 -3.90 -8.28 -16.66
CA LEU A 377 -4.23 -6.88 -16.94
C LEU A 377 -2.96 -6.06 -17.20
N THR A 378 -1.94 -6.23 -16.36
CA THR A 378 -0.64 -5.57 -16.53
C THR A 378 0.10 -6.06 -17.77
N LEU A 379 0.06 -7.36 -18.05
CA LEU A 379 0.68 -7.95 -19.24
C LEU A 379 0.05 -7.41 -20.53
N TRP A 380 -1.29 -7.47 -20.64
CA TRP A 380 -2.01 -6.94 -21.79
C TRP A 380 -1.87 -5.43 -21.92
N GLY A 381 -1.87 -4.70 -20.80
CA GLY A 381 -1.63 -3.25 -20.80
C GLY A 381 -0.29 -2.86 -21.39
N THR A 382 0.77 -3.60 -21.05
CA THR A 382 2.12 -3.35 -21.60
C THR A 382 2.20 -3.63 -23.10
N VAL A 383 1.59 -4.71 -23.58
CA VAL A 383 1.55 -5.03 -25.03
C VAL A 383 0.71 -4.00 -25.79
N LEU A 384 -0.48 -3.67 -25.28
CA LEU A 384 -1.37 -2.68 -25.87
C LEU A 384 -0.72 -1.31 -25.94
N GLN A 385 0.01 -0.91 -24.90
CA GLN A 385 0.75 0.34 -24.84
C GLN A 385 1.77 0.44 -25.97
N VAL A 386 2.58 -0.60 -26.17
CA VAL A 386 3.63 -0.60 -27.18
C VAL A 386 3.06 -0.64 -28.60
N VAL A 387 2.03 -1.45 -28.84
CA VAL A 387 1.35 -1.52 -30.15
C VAL A 387 0.66 -0.20 -30.48
N SER A 388 -0.07 0.40 -29.53
CA SER A 388 -0.77 1.67 -29.75
C SER A 388 0.20 2.82 -30.00
N LEU A 389 1.30 2.90 -29.25
CA LEU A 389 2.36 3.88 -29.48
C LEU A 389 3.03 3.67 -30.84
N GLY A 390 3.37 2.43 -31.19
CA GLY A 390 4.01 2.10 -32.46
C GLY A 390 3.12 2.47 -33.66
N LEU A 391 1.83 2.14 -33.58
CA LEU A 391 0.86 2.49 -34.63
C LEU A 391 0.74 4.00 -34.76
N ALA A 392 0.55 4.71 -33.64
CA ALA A 392 0.37 6.15 -33.67
C ALA A 392 1.61 6.88 -34.21
N LEU A 393 2.82 6.49 -33.80
CA LEU A 393 4.06 7.04 -34.37
C LEU A 393 4.23 6.68 -35.85
N GLY A 394 3.90 5.45 -36.23
CA GLY A 394 3.94 5.01 -37.62
C GLY A 394 2.96 5.77 -38.51
N PHE A 395 1.78 6.15 -38.00
CA PHE A 395 0.81 6.98 -38.71
C PHE A 395 1.21 8.45 -38.78
N ILE A 396 1.82 9.00 -37.72
CA ILE A 396 2.31 10.38 -37.70
C ILE A 396 3.40 10.58 -38.77
N PHE A 397 4.35 9.65 -38.84
CA PHE A 397 5.47 9.70 -39.78
C PHE A 397 5.28 8.76 -40.98
N TYR A 398 4.04 8.58 -41.43
CA TYR A 398 3.72 7.60 -42.48
C TYR A 398 4.45 7.92 -43.79
N GLN A 399 5.24 6.97 -44.28
CA GLN A 399 6.00 7.03 -45.54
C GLN A 399 6.64 8.40 -45.85
N LEU A 400 7.73 8.71 -45.15
CA LEU A 400 8.44 9.98 -45.33
C LEU A 400 9.11 10.13 -46.71
N ASP A 401 8.92 11.30 -47.33
CA ASP A 401 9.54 11.66 -48.60
C ASP A 401 11.08 11.86 -48.50
N GLU A 402 11.77 11.88 -49.64
CA GLU A 402 13.22 12.09 -49.72
C GLU A 402 13.63 13.55 -49.97
N THR A 403 12.69 14.48 -49.79
CA THR A 403 12.92 15.93 -49.89
C THR A 403 13.64 16.48 -48.66
N PRO A 404 14.21 17.71 -48.70
CA PRO A 404 14.82 18.33 -47.53
C PRO A 404 13.89 18.43 -46.30
N THR A 405 12.58 18.66 -46.51
CA THR A 405 11.57 18.61 -45.45
C THR A 405 11.37 17.19 -44.91
N GLY A 406 11.43 16.19 -45.79
CA GLY A 406 11.42 14.77 -45.42
C GLY A 406 12.62 14.35 -44.58
N ILE A 407 13.81 14.89 -44.85
CA ILE A 407 15.02 14.65 -44.03
C ILE A 407 14.82 15.15 -42.59
N LEU A 408 14.23 16.34 -42.41
CA LEU A 408 13.93 16.90 -41.08
C LEU A 408 12.91 16.02 -40.32
N SER A 409 11.81 15.64 -40.96
CA SER A 409 10.82 14.73 -40.38
C SER A 409 11.41 13.36 -40.03
N ARG A 410 12.36 12.86 -40.84
CA ARG A 410 13.08 11.60 -40.59
C ARG A 410 14.03 11.73 -39.39
N LYS A 411 14.72 12.86 -39.25
CA LYS A 411 15.50 13.21 -38.05
C LYS A 411 14.63 13.15 -36.79
N SER A 412 13.44 13.76 -36.80
CA SER A 412 12.50 13.73 -35.67
C SER A 412 11.90 12.35 -35.40
N ALA A 413 11.62 11.57 -36.45
CA ALA A 413 11.14 10.20 -36.33
C ALA A 413 12.15 9.31 -35.59
N MET A 414 13.44 9.38 -35.97
CA MET A 414 14.50 8.59 -35.31
C MET A 414 14.63 8.89 -33.82
N TYR A 415 14.58 10.17 -33.41
CA TYR A 415 14.57 10.53 -32.00
C TYR A 415 13.31 10.02 -31.27
N SER A 416 12.13 10.15 -31.90
CA SER A 416 10.85 9.71 -31.32
C SER A 416 10.79 8.20 -31.11
N ILE A 417 11.37 7.42 -32.05
CA ILE A 417 11.53 5.96 -31.94
C ILE A 417 12.38 5.58 -30.73
N CYS A 418 13.42 6.35 -30.43
CA CYS A 418 14.30 6.10 -29.29
C CYS A 418 13.68 6.55 -27.96
N ALA A 419 13.27 7.82 -27.86
CA ALA A 419 13.02 8.46 -26.57
C ALA A 419 11.68 8.05 -25.94
N LEU A 420 10.60 8.02 -26.72
CA LEU A 420 9.24 7.86 -26.21
C LEU A 420 8.97 6.49 -25.56
N PRO A 421 9.22 5.34 -26.22
CA PRO A 421 8.97 4.05 -25.59
C PRO A 421 9.80 3.83 -24.32
N ASN A 422 11.03 4.36 -24.29
CA ASN A 422 11.91 4.28 -23.12
C ASN A 422 11.39 5.12 -21.95
N TYR A 423 10.93 6.36 -22.18
CA TYR A 423 10.33 7.17 -21.12
C TYR A 423 9.10 6.50 -20.50
N LEU A 424 8.21 6.01 -21.36
CA LEU A 424 6.98 5.34 -20.96
C LEU A 424 7.25 4.09 -20.14
N SER A 425 8.22 3.29 -20.58
CA SER A 425 8.63 2.10 -19.85
C SER A 425 9.28 2.46 -18.50
N LEU A 426 10.04 3.55 -18.41
CA LEU A 426 10.70 3.97 -17.18
C LEU A 426 9.68 4.29 -16.07
N MET A 427 8.66 5.08 -16.39
CA MET A 427 7.64 5.46 -15.40
C MET A 427 6.83 4.26 -14.92
N PHE A 428 6.46 3.37 -15.85
CA PHE A 428 5.72 2.16 -15.50
C PHE A 428 6.55 1.19 -14.63
N ILE A 429 7.83 0.98 -14.94
CA ILE A 429 8.68 0.06 -14.16
C ILE A 429 8.93 0.59 -12.74
N ILE A 430 9.12 1.90 -12.57
CA ILE A 430 9.29 2.52 -11.24
C ILE A 430 8.05 2.26 -10.38
N TRP A 431 6.85 2.50 -10.92
CA TRP A 431 5.60 2.22 -10.21
C TRP A 431 5.47 0.75 -9.80
N LYS A 432 5.76 -0.18 -10.72
CA LYS A 432 5.66 -1.62 -10.47
C LYS A 432 6.64 -2.07 -9.39
N LEU A 433 7.91 -1.64 -9.47
CA LEU A 433 8.96 -2.03 -8.54
C LEU A 433 8.75 -1.48 -7.13
N CYS A 434 8.28 -0.23 -6.98
CA CYS A 434 8.00 0.33 -5.65
C CYS A 434 6.98 -0.51 -4.86
N ASN A 435 6.01 -1.13 -5.54
CA ASN A 435 5.03 -2.02 -4.92
C ASN A 435 5.57 -3.45 -4.68
N GLU A 436 6.30 -4.03 -5.64
CA GLU A 436 6.83 -5.40 -5.54
C GLU A 436 7.99 -5.52 -4.52
N MET A 437 8.80 -4.46 -4.37
CA MET A 437 9.99 -4.48 -3.53
C MET A 437 9.67 -4.62 -2.03
N ALA A 438 8.44 -4.31 -1.59
CA ALA A 438 8.00 -4.58 -0.21
C ALA A 438 8.00 -6.09 0.12
N ILE A 439 7.67 -6.94 -0.86
CA ILE A 439 7.70 -8.41 -0.70
C ILE A 439 9.16 -8.89 -0.69
N PHE A 440 10.00 -8.31 -1.55
CA PHE A 440 11.44 -8.61 -1.57
C PHE A 440 12.10 -8.32 -0.22
N ASP A 441 11.82 -7.15 0.39
CA ASP A 441 12.39 -6.78 1.68
C ASP A 441 12.03 -7.82 2.77
N ARG A 442 10.77 -8.29 2.78
CA ARG A 442 10.32 -9.37 3.67
C ARG A 442 11.03 -10.70 3.41
N GLU A 443 11.07 -11.17 2.16
CA GLU A 443 11.70 -12.46 1.79
C GLU A 443 13.23 -12.46 2.05
N ARG A 444 13.87 -11.30 1.87
CA ARG A 444 15.28 -11.10 2.22
C ARG A 444 15.50 -11.19 3.72
N SER A 445 14.62 -10.60 4.51
CA SER A 445 14.70 -10.67 5.98
C SER A 445 14.61 -12.12 6.50
N ASP A 446 13.97 -13.01 5.74
CA ASP A 446 13.86 -14.45 5.99
C ASP A 446 15.01 -15.28 5.35
N ASN A 447 16.01 -14.62 4.76
CA ASN A 447 17.17 -15.22 4.07
C ASN A 447 16.79 -16.26 2.98
N MET A 448 15.66 -16.06 2.27
CA MET A 448 15.17 -17.03 1.28
C MET A 448 16.05 -17.12 0.02
N TYR A 449 16.66 -16.00 -0.39
CA TYR A 449 17.53 -15.91 -1.56
C TYR A 449 18.47 -14.71 -1.47
N SER A 450 19.52 -14.73 -2.30
CA SER A 450 20.48 -13.63 -2.39
C SER A 450 19.98 -12.49 -3.29
N VAL A 451 20.40 -11.24 -2.99
CA VAL A 451 20.06 -10.06 -3.81
C VAL A 451 20.43 -10.25 -5.29
N PRO A 452 21.62 -10.77 -5.66
CA PRO A 452 21.95 -10.98 -7.06
C PRO A 452 21.09 -12.06 -7.73
N ALA A 453 20.68 -13.11 -7.00
CA ALA A 453 19.82 -14.14 -7.57
C ALA A 453 18.43 -13.59 -7.93
N TYR A 454 17.89 -12.71 -7.08
CA TYR A 454 16.64 -12.00 -7.36
C TYR A 454 16.75 -11.13 -8.61
N LEU A 455 17.76 -10.25 -8.66
CA LEU A 455 17.95 -9.36 -9.81
C LEU A 455 18.10 -10.14 -11.10
N VAL A 456 19.03 -11.12 -11.15
CA VAL A 456 19.27 -11.92 -12.36
C VAL A 456 18.02 -12.68 -12.79
N SER A 457 17.27 -13.27 -11.86
CA SER A 457 16.04 -14.00 -12.18
C SER A 457 14.98 -13.10 -12.80
N TRP A 458 14.82 -11.90 -12.25
CA TRP A 458 13.84 -10.94 -12.74
C TRP A 458 14.25 -10.43 -14.13
N TYR A 459 15.52 -10.07 -14.33
CA TYR A 459 16.02 -9.66 -15.65
C TYR A 459 15.82 -10.75 -16.69
N THR A 460 16.20 -11.99 -16.38
CA THR A 460 16.12 -13.11 -17.33
C THR A 460 14.70 -13.31 -17.86
N VAL A 461 13.69 -13.23 -16.99
CA VAL A 461 12.28 -13.41 -17.40
C VAL A 461 11.77 -12.20 -18.17
N ASN A 462 12.03 -11.00 -17.68
CA ASN A 462 11.49 -9.80 -18.32
C ASN A 462 12.19 -9.48 -19.64
N VAL A 463 13.45 -9.91 -19.87
CA VAL A 463 14.11 -9.81 -21.19
C VAL A 463 13.28 -10.49 -22.27
N MET A 464 12.63 -11.63 -21.99
CA MET A 464 11.77 -12.31 -22.99
C MET A 464 10.56 -11.45 -23.36
N LEU A 465 9.92 -10.81 -22.38
CA LEU A 465 8.84 -9.87 -22.63
C LEU A 465 9.33 -8.67 -23.45
N TYR A 466 10.48 -8.11 -23.08
CA TYR A 466 11.03 -6.94 -23.74
C TYR A 466 11.48 -7.24 -25.17
N VAL A 467 12.03 -8.42 -25.44
CA VAL A 467 12.30 -8.90 -26.82
C VAL A 467 11.01 -8.89 -27.63
N PHE A 468 9.92 -9.44 -27.09
CA PHE A 468 8.62 -9.45 -27.79
C PHE A 468 8.06 -8.04 -28.01
N THR A 469 8.04 -7.19 -26.97
CA THR A 469 7.49 -5.84 -27.09
C THR A 469 8.34 -4.96 -28.00
N SER A 470 9.68 -5.02 -27.90
CA SER A 470 10.58 -4.27 -28.76
C SER A 470 10.51 -4.75 -30.20
N LEU A 471 10.33 -6.06 -30.45
CA LEU A 471 10.14 -6.59 -31.79
C LEU A 471 8.82 -6.09 -32.40
N ALA A 472 7.71 -6.23 -31.66
CA ALA A 472 6.41 -5.75 -32.10
C ALA A 472 6.43 -4.25 -32.43
N TYR A 473 7.04 -3.44 -31.56
CA TYR A 473 7.23 -2.02 -31.79
C TYR A 473 8.05 -1.74 -33.06
N THR A 474 9.20 -2.41 -33.20
CA THR A 474 10.11 -2.19 -34.34
C THR A 474 9.44 -2.57 -35.64
N VAL A 475 8.74 -3.72 -35.70
CA VAL A 475 7.98 -4.14 -36.89
C VAL A 475 6.99 -3.06 -37.31
N ILE A 476 6.17 -2.57 -36.38
CA ILE A 476 5.15 -1.57 -36.69
C ILE A 476 5.81 -0.28 -37.22
N VAL A 477 6.77 0.26 -36.48
CA VAL A 477 7.32 1.58 -36.78
C VAL A 477 8.24 1.56 -38.01
N TYR A 478 9.06 0.52 -38.18
CA TYR A 478 10.00 0.43 -39.29
C TYR A 478 9.29 0.42 -40.65
N PHE A 479 8.22 -0.38 -40.77
CA PHE A 479 7.48 -0.52 -42.01
C PHE A 479 6.52 0.64 -42.28
N LEU A 480 5.85 1.19 -41.26
CA LEU A 480 4.93 2.32 -41.44
C LEU A 480 5.64 3.61 -41.79
N ILE A 481 6.80 3.89 -41.17
CA ILE A 481 7.57 5.11 -41.45
C ILE A 481 8.27 5.04 -42.82
N GLY A 482 8.57 3.83 -43.30
CA GLY A 482 9.35 3.66 -44.53
C GLY A 482 10.83 3.97 -44.30
N LEU A 483 11.42 3.35 -43.26
CA LEU A 483 12.87 3.33 -43.08
C LEU A 483 13.54 2.51 -44.19
N ARG A 484 14.88 2.62 -44.29
CA ARG A 484 15.69 2.06 -45.39
C ARG A 484 15.39 0.58 -45.70
N LYS A 485 15.31 0.20 -46.98
CA LYS A 485 14.93 -1.16 -47.43
C LYS A 485 15.99 -1.90 -48.24
N ASP A 486 17.13 -1.27 -48.53
CA ASP A 486 18.17 -1.79 -49.44
C ASP A 486 18.68 -3.19 -49.03
N ASP A 487 19.18 -3.33 -47.80
CA ASP A 487 19.39 -4.60 -47.12
C ASP A 487 18.45 -4.69 -45.92
N LEU A 488 17.21 -5.11 -46.19
CA LEU A 488 16.14 -5.14 -45.20
C LEU A 488 16.53 -5.94 -43.96
N ALA A 489 17.19 -7.08 -44.11
CA ALA A 489 17.53 -7.94 -42.98
C ALA A 489 18.54 -7.24 -42.06
N TYR A 490 19.63 -6.72 -42.63
CA TYR A 490 20.67 -6.03 -41.86
C TYR A 490 20.11 -4.80 -41.14
N HIS A 491 19.46 -3.88 -41.88
CA HIS A 491 19.00 -2.62 -41.31
C HIS A 491 17.87 -2.80 -40.29
N PHE A 492 16.98 -3.78 -40.49
CA PHE A 492 15.92 -4.10 -39.53
C PHE A 492 16.48 -4.66 -38.22
N PHE A 493 17.39 -5.65 -38.28
CA PHE A 493 17.94 -6.26 -37.06
C PHE A 493 18.85 -5.31 -36.28
N VAL A 494 19.55 -4.39 -36.94
CA VAL A 494 20.30 -3.32 -36.27
C VAL A 494 19.36 -2.37 -35.51
N ALA A 495 18.27 -1.93 -36.15
CA ALA A 495 17.28 -1.07 -35.50
C ALA A 495 16.59 -1.77 -34.31
N PHE A 496 16.19 -3.04 -34.50
CA PHE A 496 15.63 -3.87 -33.42
C PHE A 496 16.62 -4.04 -32.26
N GLY A 497 17.88 -4.34 -32.55
CA GLY A 497 18.93 -4.48 -31.53
C GLY A 497 19.13 -3.20 -30.73
N ALA A 498 19.11 -2.03 -31.38
CA ALA A 498 19.23 -0.74 -30.71
C ALA A 498 18.05 -0.48 -29.75
N ILE A 499 16.82 -0.69 -30.23
CA ILE A 499 15.60 -0.49 -29.44
C ILE A 499 15.56 -1.45 -28.24
N LEU A 500 15.92 -2.72 -28.44
CA LEU A 500 16.02 -3.70 -27.37
C LEU A 500 17.05 -3.29 -26.31
N MET A 501 18.25 -2.88 -26.72
CA MET A 501 19.31 -2.49 -25.78
C MET A 501 18.93 -1.25 -24.97
N MET A 502 18.34 -0.23 -25.59
CA MET A 502 17.83 0.94 -24.87
C MET A 502 16.76 0.56 -23.84
N GLN A 503 15.84 -0.32 -24.22
CA GLN A 503 14.78 -0.81 -23.34
C GLN A 503 15.36 -1.53 -22.12
N LEU A 504 16.40 -2.36 -22.29
CA LEU A 504 17.07 -3.05 -21.19
C LEU A 504 17.81 -2.07 -20.25
N VAL A 505 18.46 -1.03 -20.79
CA VAL A 505 19.09 0.02 -19.97
C VAL A 505 18.04 0.75 -19.13
N THR A 506 16.91 1.10 -19.75
CA THR A 506 15.82 1.84 -19.11
C THR A 506 15.23 1.07 -17.94
N VAL A 507 15.02 -0.23 -18.11
CA VAL A 507 14.55 -1.12 -17.04
C VAL A 507 15.57 -1.17 -15.90
N SER A 508 16.86 -1.19 -16.24
CA SER A 508 17.94 -1.20 -15.25
C SER A 508 18.01 0.11 -14.45
N LEU A 509 17.76 1.25 -15.11
CA LEU A 509 17.64 2.53 -14.46
C LEU A 509 16.45 2.57 -13.50
N GLY A 510 15.29 2.06 -13.91
CA GLY A 510 14.11 1.95 -13.04
C GLY A 510 14.37 1.16 -11.76
N TYR A 511 15.18 0.11 -11.85
CA TYR A 511 15.65 -0.66 -10.68
C TYR A 511 16.48 0.17 -9.71
N VAL A 512 17.40 1.00 -10.22
CA VAL A 512 18.20 1.91 -9.39
C VAL A 512 17.28 2.90 -8.68
N CYS A 513 16.33 3.51 -9.39
CA CYS A 513 15.37 4.46 -8.81
C CYS A 513 14.56 3.84 -7.66
N ALA A 514 13.95 2.67 -7.87
CA ALA A 514 13.15 1.98 -6.86
C ALA A 514 13.98 1.38 -5.71
N SER A 515 15.28 1.15 -5.93
CA SER A 515 16.23 0.75 -4.87
C SER A 515 16.61 1.91 -3.97
N CYS A 516 16.72 3.13 -4.51
CA CYS A 516 17.00 4.33 -3.73
C CYS A 516 15.83 4.74 -2.83
N SER A 517 14.59 4.65 -3.34
CA SER A 517 13.39 4.97 -2.58
C SER A 517 12.24 4.02 -2.90
N ARG A 518 11.54 3.55 -1.86
CA ARG A 518 10.29 2.78 -1.99
C ARG A 518 9.07 3.69 -2.27
N ASP A 519 9.25 5.00 -2.20
CA ASP A 519 8.20 5.98 -2.50
C ASP A 519 8.19 6.32 -3.99
N PHE A 520 7.02 6.18 -4.62
CA PHE A 520 6.85 6.43 -6.05
C PHE A 520 7.22 7.86 -6.43
N GLY A 521 6.83 8.89 -5.66
CA GLY A 521 7.06 10.29 -6.03
C GLY A 521 8.55 10.66 -6.05
N ILE A 522 9.32 10.19 -5.05
CA ILE A 522 10.77 10.41 -5.01
C ILE A 522 11.49 9.56 -6.07
N ALA A 523 11.07 8.30 -6.26
CA ALA A 523 11.68 7.43 -7.26
C ALA A 523 11.44 7.93 -8.69
N SER A 524 10.22 8.43 -8.99
CA SER A 524 9.89 9.03 -10.29
C SER A 524 10.59 10.35 -10.52
N LEU A 525 10.80 11.18 -9.49
CA LEU A 525 11.64 12.38 -9.57
C LEU A 525 13.05 12.04 -10.07
N ILE A 526 13.72 11.08 -9.42
CA ILE A 526 15.07 10.64 -9.82
C ILE A 526 15.05 10.11 -11.26
N GLY A 527 14.08 9.25 -11.59
CA GLY A 527 13.95 8.67 -12.93
C GLY A 527 13.74 9.72 -14.02
N ASN A 528 12.82 10.68 -13.78
CA ASN A 528 12.51 11.75 -14.72
C ASN A 528 13.71 12.69 -14.91
N SER A 529 14.39 13.08 -13.84
CA SER A 529 15.60 13.92 -13.92
C SER A 529 16.71 13.25 -14.72
N VAL A 530 17.00 11.96 -14.46
CA VAL A 530 18.04 11.23 -15.20
C VAL A 530 17.65 11.08 -16.67
N PHE A 531 16.39 10.75 -16.96
CA PHE A 531 15.92 10.63 -18.34
C PHE A 531 16.06 11.94 -19.12
N THR A 532 15.58 13.05 -18.57
CA THR A 532 15.71 14.37 -19.21
C THR A 532 17.18 14.70 -19.48
N PHE A 533 18.01 14.52 -18.46
CA PHE A 533 19.42 14.86 -18.55
C PHE A 533 20.13 14.09 -19.68
N LEU A 534 19.83 12.79 -19.81
CA LEU A 534 20.37 11.96 -20.89
C LEU A 534 19.73 12.25 -22.25
N SER A 535 18.47 12.68 -22.27
CA SER A 535 17.77 13.08 -23.49
C SER A 535 18.34 14.37 -24.09
N MET A 536 18.74 15.34 -23.27
CA MET A 536 19.42 16.56 -23.72
C MET A 536 20.78 16.28 -24.34
N SER A 537 21.49 15.28 -23.82
CA SER A 537 22.75 14.78 -24.37
C SER A 537 22.62 13.97 -25.67
N SER A 538 21.40 13.77 -26.20
CA SER A 538 21.16 12.85 -27.33
C SER A 538 21.77 13.27 -28.66
N GLY A 539 22.22 14.52 -28.82
CA GLY A 539 22.69 15.06 -30.11
C GLY A 539 21.56 15.59 -31.00
N PHE A 540 20.30 15.28 -30.69
CA PHE A 540 19.14 15.70 -31.49
C PHE A 540 18.80 17.19 -31.31
N PHE A 541 18.64 17.61 -30.04
CA PHE A 541 18.29 18.99 -29.67
C PHE A 541 19.49 19.93 -29.74
N ILE A 542 20.64 19.45 -29.29
CA ILE A 542 21.91 20.17 -29.29
C ILE A 542 22.94 19.25 -29.95
N PRO A 543 23.62 19.69 -31.03
CA PRO A 543 24.71 18.91 -31.62
C PRO A 543 25.79 18.60 -30.59
N VAL A 544 26.34 17.38 -30.61
CA VAL A 544 27.27 16.89 -29.56
C VAL A 544 28.52 17.78 -29.43
N ASP A 545 29.00 18.33 -30.54
CA ASP A 545 30.19 19.18 -30.58
C ASP A 545 29.99 20.55 -29.93
N VAL A 546 28.73 20.99 -29.81
CA VAL A 546 28.34 22.28 -29.23
C VAL A 546 28.04 22.17 -27.72
N ILE A 547 27.75 20.95 -27.22
CA ILE A 547 27.49 20.72 -25.80
C ILE A 547 28.69 21.17 -24.95
N PRO A 548 28.47 21.87 -23.81
CA PRO A 548 29.54 22.29 -22.91
C PRO A 548 30.47 21.15 -22.51
N VAL A 549 31.78 21.41 -22.43
CA VAL A 549 32.82 20.37 -22.24
C VAL A 549 32.56 19.51 -20.98
N TYR A 550 32.07 20.12 -19.90
CA TYR A 550 31.77 19.42 -18.65
C TYR A 550 30.53 18.51 -18.72
N LEU A 551 29.66 18.66 -19.72
CA LEU A 551 28.50 17.81 -19.98
C LEU A 551 28.70 16.85 -21.16
N ARG A 552 29.66 17.14 -22.04
CA ARG A 552 29.89 16.39 -23.28
C ARG A 552 30.11 14.90 -23.07
N TRP A 553 30.73 14.50 -21.96
CA TRP A 553 30.95 13.09 -21.62
C TRP A 553 29.64 12.30 -21.46
N PHE A 554 28.54 12.95 -21.08
CA PHE A 554 27.23 12.29 -21.02
C PHE A 554 26.66 11.99 -22.40
N GLY A 555 27.02 12.77 -23.44
CA GLY A 555 26.74 12.40 -24.83
C GLY A 555 27.48 11.12 -25.26
N GLU A 556 28.61 10.81 -24.63
CA GLU A 556 29.40 9.60 -24.90
C GLU A 556 29.00 8.38 -24.05
N VAL A 557 28.19 8.56 -23.00
CA VAL A 557 27.74 7.46 -22.11
C VAL A 557 26.22 7.25 -22.18
N GLY A 558 25.46 8.27 -22.56
CA GLY A 558 24.01 8.27 -22.55
C GLY A 558 23.40 7.26 -23.52
N TYR A 559 22.51 6.40 -23.00
CA TYR A 559 21.88 5.34 -23.80
C TYR A 559 20.95 5.87 -24.88
N ILE A 560 20.31 7.03 -24.66
CA ILE A 560 19.48 7.69 -25.68
C ILE A 560 20.37 8.16 -26.84
N THR A 561 21.52 8.76 -26.54
CA THR A 561 22.52 9.16 -27.53
C THR A 561 23.05 7.97 -28.30
N MET A 562 23.43 6.88 -27.62
CA MET A 562 23.95 5.68 -28.26
C MET A 562 22.90 5.00 -29.15
N GLY A 563 21.66 4.88 -28.68
CA GLY A 563 20.58 4.34 -29.49
C GLY A 563 20.28 5.19 -30.72
N LEU A 564 20.23 6.53 -30.57
CA LEU A 564 20.05 7.44 -31.69
C LEU A 564 21.22 7.39 -32.68
N ARG A 565 22.47 7.30 -32.21
CA ARG A 565 23.67 7.10 -33.05
C ARG A 565 23.53 5.85 -33.92
N VAL A 566 23.09 4.73 -33.34
CA VAL A 566 22.90 3.47 -34.09
C VAL A 566 21.81 3.62 -35.15
N ILE A 567 20.63 4.13 -34.79
CA ILE A 567 19.52 4.29 -35.73
C ILE A 567 19.87 5.30 -36.84
N ALA A 568 20.52 6.42 -36.49
CA ALA A 568 20.93 7.44 -37.44
C ALA A 568 22.00 6.93 -38.42
N ASN A 569 23.05 6.25 -37.94
CA ASN A 569 24.05 5.64 -38.82
C ASN A 569 23.39 4.59 -39.74
N ASN A 570 22.51 3.75 -39.20
CA ASN A 570 21.81 2.74 -39.98
C ASN A 570 20.95 3.33 -41.12
N GLU A 571 20.30 4.47 -40.89
CA GLU A 571 19.39 5.10 -41.84
C GLU A 571 20.10 6.05 -42.84
N LEU A 572 21.12 6.78 -42.38
CA LEU A 572 21.73 7.89 -43.13
C LEU A 572 23.09 7.56 -43.76
N GLU A 573 23.81 6.55 -43.28
CA GLU A 573 25.15 6.23 -43.78
C GLU A 573 25.09 5.79 -45.26
N SER A 574 25.89 6.45 -46.10
CA SER A 574 25.95 6.24 -47.55
C SER A 574 24.61 6.37 -48.30
N ARG A 575 23.62 7.07 -47.73
CA ARG A 575 22.35 7.39 -48.40
C ARG A 575 22.39 8.78 -49.03
N VAL A 576 21.87 8.91 -50.25
CA VAL A 576 21.77 10.17 -50.99
C VAL A 576 20.30 10.55 -51.13
N PHE A 577 19.94 11.80 -50.81
CA PHE A 577 18.58 12.30 -50.86
C PHE A 577 18.32 13.16 -52.12
N ALA A 578 17.06 13.21 -52.55
CA ALA A 578 16.64 14.03 -53.68
C ALA A 578 16.51 15.51 -53.26
N CYS A 579 17.33 16.39 -53.85
CA CYS A 579 17.28 17.82 -53.61
C CYS A 579 16.80 18.57 -54.86
N PRO A 580 15.50 18.94 -54.94
CA PRO A 580 14.98 19.69 -56.07
C PRO A 580 15.64 21.07 -56.14
N GLY A 581 16.15 21.45 -57.32
CA GLY A 581 16.69 22.81 -57.57
C GLY A 581 18.16 23.04 -57.20
N LEU A 582 18.87 22.04 -56.67
CA LEU A 582 20.33 22.08 -56.45
C LEU A 582 21.05 21.10 -57.38
N PRO A 583 22.26 21.43 -57.87
CA PRO A 583 23.05 20.50 -58.69
C PRO A 583 23.38 19.22 -57.92
N SER A 584 23.45 18.09 -58.64
CA SER A 584 23.80 16.79 -58.06
C SER A 584 25.18 16.86 -57.37
N GLY A 585 25.25 16.53 -56.07
CA GLY A 585 26.51 16.50 -55.31
C GLY A 585 26.68 17.59 -54.24
N VAL A 586 25.66 18.41 -53.96
CA VAL A 586 25.71 19.35 -52.82
C VAL A 586 25.83 18.57 -51.49
N PRO A 587 26.76 18.95 -50.58
CA PRO A 587 26.98 18.25 -49.31
C PRO A 587 25.72 18.10 -48.47
N ALA A 588 24.84 19.11 -48.48
CA ALA A 588 23.58 19.13 -47.73
C ALA A 588 22.62 17.97 -48.04
N CYS A 589 22.78 17.30 -49.19
CA CYS A 589 21.92 16.21 -49.67
C CYS A 589 22.50 14.82 -49.40
N GLN A 590 23.71 14.75 -48.83
CA GLN A 590 24.34 13.49 -48.42
C GLN A 590 24.02 13.19 -46.95
N GLY A 591 23.65 11.94 -46.65
CA GLY A 591 23.39 11.53 -45.27
C GLY A 591 24.60 11.66 -44.34
N SER A 592 25.82 11.62 -44.87
CA SER A 592 27.07 11.90 -44.14
C SER A 592 27.12 13.33 -43.58
N TYR A 593 26.60 14.31 -44.32
CA TYR A 593 26.50 15.69 -43.85
C TYR A 593 25.46 15.81 -42.72
N VAL A 594 24.32 15.15 -42.85
CA VAL A 594 23.29 15.11 -41.79
C VAL A 594 23.84 14.47 -40.51
N LEU A 595 24.63 13.38 -40.62
CA LEU A 595 25.32 12.74 -39.49
C LEU A 595 26.36 13.66 -38.84
N SER A 596 27.14 14.39 -39.64
CA SER A 596 28.08 15.39 -39.12
C SER A 596 27.35 16.52 -38.38
N GLY A 597 26.12 16.86 -38.79
CA GLY A 597 25.26 17.82 -38.09
C GLY A 597 24.80 17.37 -36.68
N TYR A 598 24.82 16.07 -36.38
CA TYR A 598 24.63 15.56 -35.01
C TYR A 598 25.93 15.56 -34.18
N GLY A 599 27.10 15.69 -34.82
CA GLY A 599 28.41 15.40 -34.21
C GLY A 599 28.66 13.90 -34.04
N PHE A 600 28.04 13.05 -34.87
CA PHE A 600 28.17 11.60 -34.78
C PHE A 600 29.29 11.07 -35.66
N LYS A 601 30.05 10.11 -35.11
CA LYS A 601 31.08 9.36 -35.86
C LYS A 601 30.47 8.10 -36.47
N PRO A 602 30.90 7.69 -37.68
CA PRO A 602 30.43 6.45 -38.29
C PRO A 602 30.89 5.24 -37.48
N GLY A 603 30.04 4.21 -37.43
CA GLY A 603 30.31 2.95 -36.72
C GLY A 603 29.21 2.53 -35.74
N LEU A 604 28.96 1.23 -35.66
CA LEU A 604 27.87 0.64 -34.86
C LEU A 604 28.35 -0.10 -33.61
N LEU A 605 29.59 -0.61 -33.60
CA LEU A 605 30.10 -1.50 -32.55
C LEU A 605 30.27 -0.81 -31.19
N VAL A 606 30.82 0.41 -31.18
CA VAL A 606 31.07 1.17 -29.94
C VAL A 606 29.76 1.49 -29.20
N PRO A 607 28.71 2.04 -29.85
CA PRO A 607 27.43 2.29 -29.19
C PRO A 607 26.80 1.05 -28.54
N PHE A 608 26.84 -0.11 -29.22
CA PHE A 608 26.33 -1.36 -28.65
C PHE A 608 27.11 -1.81 -27.42
N LEU A 609 28.44 -1.75 -27.46
CA LEU A 609 29.29 -2.10 -26.31
C LEU A 609 29.02 -1.18 -25.10
N VAL A 610 28.90 0.13 -25.32
CA VAL A 610 28.58 1.09 -24.25
C VAL A 610 27.23 0.77 -23.61
N MET A 611 26.19 0.50 -24.41
CA MET A 611 24.87 0.14 -23.87
C MET A 611 24.92 -1.17 -23.06
N ILE A 612 25.65 -2.19 -23.52
CA ILE A 612 25.83 -3.45 -22.78
C ILE A 612 26.52 -3.21 -21.43
N VAL A 613 27.60 -2.43 -21.42
CA VAL A 613 28.32 -2.07 -20.19
C VAL A 613 27.40 -1.31 -19.23
N LEU A 614 26.58 -0.40 -19.75
CA LEU A 614 25.66 0.40 -18.93
C LEU A 614 24.56 -0.46 -18.30
N VAL A 615 23.99 -1.45 -19.01
CA VAL A 615 23.04 -2.42 -18.43
C VAL A 615 23.67 -3.13 -17.22
N VAL A 616 24.88 -3.65 -17.40
CA VAL A 616 25.59 -4.39 -16.34
C VAL A 616 25.94 -3.45 -15.17
N ALA A 617 26.44 -2.24 -15.45
CA ALA A 617 26.81 -1.27 -14.42
C ALA A 617 25.60 -0.84 -13.58
N LEU A 618 24.47 -0.49 -14.20
CA LEU A 618 23.25 -0.10 -13.48
C LEU A 618 22.68 -1.25 -12.65
N ALA A 619 22.73 -2.49 -13.16
CA ALA A 619 22.31 -3.66 -12.40
C ALA A 619 23.20 -3.90 -11.16
N ILE A 620 24.51 -3.69 -11.27
CA ILE A 620 25.44 -3.76 -10.12
C ILE A 620 25.14 -2.64 -9.13
N VAL A 621 24.92 -1.41 -9.59
CA VAL A 621 24.55 -0.28 -8.72
C VAL A 621 23.27 -0.58 -7.95
N ALA A 622 22.21 -1.02 -8.62
CA ALA A 622 20.97 -1.43 -7.95
C ALA A 622 21.22 -2.54 -6.90
N GLY A 623 22.00 -3.57 -7.25
CA GLY A 623 22.38 -4.65 -6.34
C GLY A 623 23.17 -4.17 -5.12
N THR A 624 24.12 -3.24 -5.30
CA THR A 624 24.92 -2.67 -4.21
C THR A 624 24.09 -1.78 -3.30
N VAL A 625 23.22 -0.93 -3.84
CA VAL A 625 22.30 -0.08 -3.06
C VAL A 625 21.39 -0.95 -2.20
N LEU A 626 20.77 -1.98 -2.80
CA LEU A 626 19.97 -2.94 -2.06
C LEU A 626 20.81 -3.63 -0.98
N HIS A 627 22.05 -4.05 -1.28
CA HIS A 627 22.89 -4.73 -0.31
C HIS A 627 23.26 -3.84 0.89
N LEU A 628 23.64 -2.59 0.64
CA LEU A 628 24.16 -1.64 1.64
C LEU A 628 23.08 -0.95 2.47
N PHE A 629 21.90 -0.67 1.88
CA PHE A 629 20.81 0.08 2.52
C PHE A 629 19.53 -0.77 2.64
N PRO A 630 19.42 -1.67 3.65
CA PRO A 630 18.17 -2.33 3.95
C PRO A 630 17.17 -1.31 4.52
N ASN A 631 16.17 -0.94 3.71
CA ASN A 631 15.08 -0.03 4.10
C ASN A 631 14.02 -0.78 4.93
N GLU A 632 14.39 -1.25 6.13
CA GLU A 632 13.48 -1.95 7.04
C GLU A 632 13.18 -1.09 8.27
N GLY A 633 12.17 -0.21 8.20
CA GLY A 633 11.75 0.55 9.40
C GLY A 633 10.56 1.49 9.24
N VAL A 634 9.63 1.44 10.19
CA VAL A 634 8.52 2.41 10.36
C VAL A 634 9.03 3.64 11.13
N ARG A 635 8.70 4.86 10.70
CA ARG A 635 9.07 6.10 11.41
C ARG A 635 8.12 6.35 12.59
N PHE A 636 8.63 6.63 13.80
CA PHE A 636 7.79 7.06 14.93
C PHE A 636 7.39 8.55 14.80
N ALA A 637 6.12 8.90 14.97
CA ALA A 637 5.68 10.30 15.02
C ALA A 637 6.12 10.96 16.34
N ALA A 638 6.49 12.24 16.28
CA ALA A 638 6.62 13.10 17.45
C ALA A 638 5.27 13.74 17.79
N LYS A 639 4.99 14.00 19.07
CA LYS A 639 3.89 14.90 19.47
C LYS A 639 4.13 16.27 18.82
N VAL A 640 3.08 16.86 18.25
CA VAL A 640 3.18 18.21 17.69
C VAL A 640 3.42 19.17 18.85
N LYS A 641 4.56 19.87 18.86
CA LYS A 641 4.81 20.97 19.80
C LYS A 641 3.85 22.09 19.43
N THR A 642 2.77 22.25 20.18
CA THR A 642 1.97 23.48 20.15
C THR A 642 2.80 24.60 20.77
N SER A 643 2.86 25.75 20.10
CA SER A 643 3.35 26.99 20.67
C SER A 643 2.52 27.31 21.92
N GLU A 644 3.19 27.57 23.05
CA GLU A 644 2.57 27.78 24.37
C GLU A 644 1.64 29.00 24.46
N GLU A 645 1.48 29.79 23.39
CA GLU A 645 0.70 31.04 23.39
C GLU A 645 -0.82 30.86 23.20
N ASP A 646 -1.33 29.68 22.79
CA ASP A 646 -2.77 29.44 22.59
C ASP A 646 -3.45 28.65 23.73
N VAL A 647 -2.78 28.43 24.87
CA VAL A 647 -3.35 27.69 26.01
C VAL A 647 -3.55 28.62 27.21
N THR A 648 -4.60 29.43 27.17
CA THR A 648 -5.28 29.81 28.42
C THR A 648 -5.84 28.53 29.02
N ARG A 649 -5.16 28.01 30.06
CA ARG A 649 -5.63 26.87 30.86
C ARG A 649 -6.93 27.26 31.57
N GLU A 650 -8.05 27.03 30.91
CA GLU A 650 -9.28 26.68 31.64
C GLU A 650 -9.09 25.23 32.11
N GLU A 651 -9.21 25.02 33.42
CA GLU A 651 -9.32 23.67 33.98
C GLU A 651 -10.47 22.95 33.26
N PRO A 652 -10.30 21.67 32.85
CA PRO A 652 -11.41 20.92 32.29
C PRO A 652 -12.47 20.84 33.39
N ALA A 653 -13.56 21.59 33.21
CA ALA A 653 -14.75 21.41 34.02
C ALA A 653 -15.05 19.91 34.03
N GLN A 654 -15.30 19.33 35.20
CA GLN A 654 -15.95 18.04 35.32
C GLN A 654 -17.33 18.18 34.67
N VAL A 655 -17.38 18.00 33.35
CA VAL A 655 -18.63 18.02 32.61
C VAL A 655 -19.32 16.70 32.92
N SER A 656 -20.24 16.77 33.88
CA SER A 656 -21.34 15.81 33.97
C SER A 656 -21.95 15.68 32.57
N ILE A 657 -22.11 14.43 32.12
CA ILE A 657 -22.70 14.09 30.82
C ILE A 657 -24.08 14.76 30.77
N ALA A 658 -24.17 15.97 30.20
CA ALA A 658 -25.41 16.69 30.02
C ALA A 658 -26.16 16.01 28.88
N THR A 659 -26.89 14.96 29.24
CA THR A 659 -27.67 14.08 28.38
C THR A 659 -28.77 14.85 27.66
N LYS A 660 -28.50 15.27 26.42
CA LYS A 660 -29.57 15.45 25.44
C LYS A 660 -30.08 14.04 25.10
N VAL A 661 -31.23 13.67 25.66
CA VAL A 661 -31.89 12.38 25.38
C VAL A 661 -32.23 12.36 23.89
N SER A 662 -31.67 11.39 23.16
CA SER A 662 -31.98 11.20 21.75
C SER A 662 -33.40 10.66 21.59
N LYS A 663 -34.06 10.97 20.47
CA LYS A 663 -35.35 10.33 20.14
C LYS A 663 -35.13 8.80 20.06
N PRO A 664 -35.89 7.98 20.82
CA PRO A 664 -35.73 6.52 20.82
C PRO A 664 -36.25 5.91 19.51
N VAL A 665 -35.41 5.14 18.81
CA VAL A 665 -35.77 4.48 17.53
C VAL A 665 -35.49 2.98 17.60
N THR A 666 -36.54 2.17 17.64
CA THR A 666 -36.47 0.72 17.56
C THR A 666 -36.41 0.27 16.10
N VAL A 667 -35.48 -0.62 15.75
CA VAL A 667 -35.31 -1.14 14.39
C VAL A 667 -35.76 -2.60 14.33
N ILE A 668 -36.62 -2.95 13.38
CA ILE A 668 -37.17 -4.31 13.20
C ILE A 668 -36.84 -4.80 11.79
N ILE A 669 -36.24 -5.99 11.69
CA ILE A 669 -36.02 -6.72 10.46
C ILE A 669 -37.12 -7.77 10.32
N ASP A 670 -37.79 -7.81 9.17
CA ASP A 670 -38.85 -8.76 8.85
C ASP A 670 -38.52 -9.56 7.56
N ASP A 671 -38.26 -10.86 7.72
CA ASP A 671 -37.96 -11.86 6.66
C ASP A 671 -36.88 -11.42 5.65
N LEU A 672 -35.80 -10.79 6.11
CA LEU A 672 -34.75 -10.26 5.25
C LEU A 672 -33.92 -11.38 4.61
N SER A 673 -33.89 -11.42 3.27
CA SER A 673 -33.11 -12.36 2.47
C SER A 673 -32.34 -11.64 1.36
N MET A 674 -31.15 -12.14 1.04
CA MET A 674 -30.26 -11.55 0.02
C MET A 674 -29.51 -12.63 -0.75
N ALA A 675 -29.58 -12.55 -2.09
CA ALA A 675 -28.85 -13.44 -2.99
C ALA A 675 -28.08 -12.67 -4.07
N ILE A 676 -26.84 -13.08 -4.36
CA ILE A 676 -26.01 -12.50 -5.42
C ILE A 676 -25.88 -13.50 -6.57
N THR A 677 -26.22 -13.06 -7.77
CA THR A 677 -26.04 -13.84 -9.00
C THR A 677 -24.85 -13.28 -9.79
N ARG A 678 -23.86 -14.12 -10.08
CA ARG A 678 -22.70 -13.76 -10.92
C ARG A 678 -22.81 -14.43 -12.28
N LYS A 679 -22.69 -13.64 -13.35
CA LYS A 679 -22.54 -14.15 -14.72
C LYS A 679 -21.07 -14.12 -15.12
N THR A 680 -20.55 -15.25 -15.59
CA THR A 680 -19.21 -15.30 -16.19
C THR A 680 -19.25 -14.70 -17.60
N PRO A 681 -18.37 -13.74 -17.94
CA PRO A 681 -18.30 -13.23 -19.31
C PRO A 681 -17.96 -14.39 -20.26
N PHE A 682 -18.68 -14.48 -21.38
CA PHE A 682 -18.55 -15.53 -22.41
C PHE A 682 -18.97 -16.96 -22.03
N SER A 683 -19.66 -17.17 -20.90
CA SER A 683 -20.29 -18.46 -20.57
C SER A 683 -21.73 -18.27 -20.09
N SER A 684 -22.63 -19.20 -20.46
CA SER A 684 -24.04 -19.19 -20.06
C SER A 684 -24.27 -19.59 -18.58
N THR A 685 -23.24 -20.08 -17.90
CA THR A 685 -23.32 -20.47 -16.48
C THR A 685 -23.39 -19.25 -15.56
N SER A 686 -24.47 -19.16 -14.78
CA SER A 686 -24.58 -18.23 -13.66
C SER A 686 -24.46 -18.96 -12.33
N SER A 687 -23.66 -18.43 -11.41
CA SER A 687 -23.59 -18.93 -10.03
C SER A 687 -24.36 -18.00 -9.10
N THR A 688 -25.36 -18.52 -8.38
CA THR A 688 -26.12 -17.79 -7.36
C THR A 688 -25.65 -18.20 -5.98
N ALA A 689 -25.32 -17.22 -5.13
CA ALA A 689 -24.95 -17.44 -3.74
C ALA A 689 -25.94 -16.72 -2.83
N ASN A 690 -26.63 -17.49 -1.97
CA ASN A 690 -27.50 -16.95 -0.93
C ASN A 690 -26.63 -16.51 0.26
N ILE A 691 -26.77 -15.26 0.67
CA ILE A 691 -25.96 -14.66 1.74
C ILE A 691 -26.77 -14.59 3.04
N LEU A 692 -28.03 -14.15 2.95
CA LEU A 692 -28.96 -14.03 4.08
C LEU A 692 -30.25 -14.77 3.74
N GLN A 693 -30.82 -15.48 4.71
CA GLN A 693 -32.03 -16.30 4.53
C GLN A 693 -33.00 -16.07 5.69
N SER A 694 -34.09 -15.37 5.40
CA SER A 694 -35.22 -15.17 6.33
C SER A 694 -34.82 -14.67 7.72
N ILE A 695 -34.03 -13.61 7.77
CA ILE A 695 -33.61 -12.99 9.03
C ILE A 695 -34.75 -12.12 9.55
N SER A 696 -35.27 -12.45 10.74
CA SER A 696 -36.17 -11.60 11.51
C SER A 696 -35.54 -11.26 12.85
N ALA A 697 -35.43 -9.96 13.18
CA ALA A 697 -34.77 -9.51 14.40
C ALA A 697 -35.22 -8.10 14.86
N THR A 698 -35.31 -7.88 16.18
CA THR A 698 -35.71 -6.58 16.77
C THR A 698 -34.60 -5.92 17.61
N PHE A 699 -34.26 -4.67 17.33
CA PHE A 699 -33.26 -3.86 18.04
C PHE A 699 -33.95 -2.73 18.81
N VAL A 700 -33.96 -2.82 20.14
CA VAL A 700 -34.73 -1.92 21.01
C VAL A 700 -33.98 -0.62 21.30
N ALA A 701 -34.72 0.48 21.38
CA ALA A 701 -34.16 1.78 21.77
C ALA A 701 -33.57 1.79 23.19
N GLY A 702 -32.50 2.55 23.38
CA GLY A 702 -31.78 2.63 24.66
C GLY A 702 -30.94 1.40 25.00
N SER A 703 -30.88 0.41 24.11
CA SER A 703 -30.20 -0.86 24.33
C SER A 703 -28.94 -1.01 23.46
N LEU A 704 -27.93 -1.68 24.02
CA LEU A 704 -26.74 -2.12 23.31
C LEU A 704 -26.97 -3.57 22.85
N THR A 705 -27.19 -3.77 21.55
CA THR A 705 -27.35 -5.08 20.94
C THR A 705 -26.07 -5.49 20.20
N ALA A 706 -25.59 -6.71 20.47
CA ALA A 706 -24.46 -7.29 19.73
C ALA A 706 -24.91 -8.38 18.76
N ILE A 707 -24.33 -8.40 17.56
CA ILE A 707 -24.50 -9.46 16.57
C ILE A 707 -23.29 -10.39 16.64
N PHE A 708 -23.53 -11.64 16.97
CA PHE A 708 -22.55 -12.73 17.02
C PHE A 708 -22.73 -13.68 15.84
N GLY A 709 -21.69 -14.45 15.56
CA GLY A 709 -21.72 -15.50 14.57
C GLY A 709 -20.35 -15.75 13.97
N VAL A 710 -20.19 -16.89 13.30
CA VAL A 710 -18.93 -17.25 12.62
C VAL A 710 -18.61 -16.31 11.45
N SER A 711 -17.36 -16.31 11.00
CA SER A 711 -16.98 -15.61 9.76
C SER A 711 -17.78 -16.18 8.57
N GLY A 712 -18.31 -15.29 7.72
CA GLY A 712 -19.19 -15.68 6.62
C GLY A 712 -20.65 -15.93 6.97
N ALA A 713 -21.09 -15.72 8.22
CA ALA A 713 -22.51 -15.78 8.63
C ALA A 713 -23.37 -14.61 8.12
N GLY A 714 -22.78 -13.60 7.47
CA GLY A 714 -23.52 -12.45 6.93
C GLY A 714 -23.60 -11.22 7.86
N LYS A 715 -22.87 -11.22 8.99
CA LYS A 715 -22.83 -10.11 9.98
C LYS A 715 -22.65 -8.70 9.37
N SER A 716 -21.54 -8.47 8.66
CA SER A 716 -21.27 -7.18 8.01
C SER A 716 -22.25 -6.86 6.88
N THR A 717 -22.84 -7.88 6.25
CA THR A 717 -23.91 -7.71 5.27
C THR A 717 -25.17 -7.16 5.93
N VAL A 718 -25.60 -7.73 7.08
CA VAL A 718 -26.73 -7.23 7.87
C VAL A 718 -26.50 -5.78 8.30
N LEU A 719 -25.32 -5.46 8.86
CA LEU A 719 -24.98 -4.07 9.23
C LEU A 719 -24.98 -3.10 8.05
N SER A 720 -24.54 -3.56 6.87
CA SER A 720 -24.56 -2.73 5.66
C SER A 720 -25.99 -2.42 5.24
N LEU A 721 -26.89 -3.41 5.28
CA LEU A 721 -28.30 -3.24 4.95
C LEU A 721 -29.03 -2.36 5.97
N LEU A 722 -28.76 -2.54 7.27
CA LEU A 722 -29.29 -1.68 8.33
C LEU A 722 -28.86 -0.21 8.18
N ALA A 723 -27.63 0.02 7.69
CA ALA A 723 -27.14 1.35 7.38
C ALA A 723 -27.65 1.90 6.03
N GLY A 724 -28.57 1.21 5.35
CA GLY A 724 -29.10 1.63 4.05
C GLY A 724 -28.11 1.51 2.87
N ARG A 725 -26.99 0.78 3.05
CA ARG A 725 -25.93 0.67 2.04
C ARG A 725 -26.17 -0.50 1.09
N LYS A 726 -26.02 -0.23 -0.21
CA LYS A 726 -26.03 -1.26 -1.26
C LYS A 726 -24.62 -1.86 -1.43
N PRO A 727 -24.49 -3.19 -1.63
CA PRO A 727 -23.21 -3.83 -1.94
C PRO A 727 -22.67 -3.32 -3.28
N ALA A 728 -21.35 -3.09 -3.34
CA ALA A 728 -20.68 -2.76 -4.59
C ALA A 728 -20.67 -4.00 -5.51
N LEU A 729 -21.40 -3.91 -6.62
CA LEU A 729 -21.51 -5.02 -7.59
C LEU A 729 -20.35 -4.97 -8.58
N GLN A 730 -19.82 -6.15 -8.90
CA GLN A 730 -18.91 -6.30 -10.02
C GLN A 730 -19.69 -6.20 -11.33
N ALA A 731 -19.04 -5.81 -12.42
CA ALA A 731 -19.64 -5.87 -13.75
C ALA A 731 -20.22 -7.29 -13.99
N PHE A 732 -21.42 -7.36 -14.55
CA PHE A 732 -22.16 -8.61 -14.80
C PHE A 732 -22.65 -9.38 -13.55
N SER A 733 -22.82 -8.70 -12.40
CA SER A 733 -23.49 -9.27 -11.22
C SER A 733 -24.79 -8.55 -10.88
N SER A 734 -25.77 -9.29 -10.37
CA SER A 734 -27.06 -8.76 -9.89
C SER A 734 -27.35 -9.23 -8.46
N VAL A 735 -28.18 -8.47 -7.75
CA VAL A 735 -28.61 -8.80 -6.38
C VAL A 735 -30.13 -8.84 -6.33
N ALA A 736 -30.66 -9.84 -5.64
CA ALA A 736 -32.06 -9.92 -5.25
C ALA A 736 -32.19 -9.69 -3.74
N TYR A 737 -33.17 -8.86 -3.35
CA TYR A 737 -33.53 -8.59 -1.95
C TYR A 737 -34.98 -9.02 -1.72
N LYS A 738 -35.26 -9.57 -0.54
CA LYS A 738 -36.60 -9.88 -0.03
C LYS A 738 -36.66 -9.46 1.45
N GLY A 739 -37.84 -9.08 1.93
CA GLY A 739 -38.06 -8.64 3.32
C GLY A 739 -38.04 -7.13 3.48
N LYS A 740 -38.28 -6.66 4.71
CA LYS A 740 -38.41 -5.23 5.06
C LYS A 740 -37.60 -4.88 6.31
N ILE A 741 -37.16 -3.61 6.40
CA ILE A 741 -36.51 -3.04 7.58
C ILE A 741 -37.36 -1.86 8.05
N LEU A 742 -37.94 -1.98 9.24
CA LEU A 742 -38.86 -1.01 9.83
C LEU A 742 -38.14 -0.24 10.95
N HIS A 743 -38.35 1.07 11.03
CA HIS A 743 -37.93 1.93 12.12
C HIS A 743 -39.19 2.44 12.81
N ASN A 744 -39.41 2.10 14.09
CA ASN A 744 -40.68 2.30 14.82
C ASN A 744 -41.91 1.93 13.95
N GLY A 745 -41.88 0.76 13.31
CA GLY A 745 -42.98 0.26 12.47
C GLY A 745 -43.10 0.84 11.06
N LYS A 746 -42.31 1.86 10.69
CA LYS A 746 -42.31 2.46 9.33
C LYS A 746 -41.09 2.05 8.50
N GLU A 747 -41.31 1.76 7.22
CA GLU A 747 -40.22 1.50 6.27
C GLU A 747 -39.65 2.85 5.78
N LEU A 748 -38.36 3.08 6.03
CA LEU A 748 -37.67 4.30 5.63
C LEU A 748 -36.99 4.10 4.27
N ALA A 749 -37.02 5.13 3.42
CA ALA A 749 -36.22 5.15 2.20
C ALA A 749 -34.72 5.21 2.56
N PRO A 750 -33.80 4.69 1.70
CA PRO A 750 -32.36 4.69 1.98
C PRO A 750 -31.77 6.07 2.34
N GLU A 751 -32.30 7.13 1.73
CA GLU A 751 -31.90 8.52 1.96
C GLU A 751 -32.30 9.01 3.37
N GLN A 752 -33.41 8.50 3.91
CA GLN A 752 -33.90 8.82 5.25
C GLN A 752 -33.12 8.07 6.33
N ILE A 753 -32.69 6.83 6.04
CA ILE A 753 -31.94 5.98 6.98
C ILE A 753 -30.65 6.68 7.45
N GLY A 754 -29.94 7.36 6.54
CA GLY A 754 -28.69 8.07 6.85
C GLY A 754 -28.83 9.25 7.83
N HIS A 755 -30.04 9.76 8.06
CA HIS A 755 -30.29 10.81 9.06
C HIS A 755 -30.26 10.25 10.48
N TRP A 756 -30.95 9.12 10.67
CA TRP A 756 -31.17 8.51 11.96
C TRP A 756 -30.04 7.57 12.33
N THR A 757 -29.33 7.04 11.33
CA THR A 757 -28.33 5.98 11.49
C THR A 757 -26.93 6.46 11.11
N ALA A 758 -25.97 6.27 11.99
CA ALA A 758 -24.54 6.43 11.68
C ALA A 758 -23.83 5.07 11.75
N SER A 759 -22.87 4.81 10.86
CA SER A 759 -22.12 3.55 10.85
C SER A 759 -20.61 3.75 10.94
N VAL A 760 -19.96 2.97 11.79
CA VAL A 760 -18.51 2.83 11.91
C VAL A 760 -18.09 1.51 11.23
N ARG A 761 -17.16 1.57 10.27
CA ARG A 761 -16.66 0.37 9.55
C ARG A 761 -15.59 -0.36 10.32
N GLN A 762 -15.21 -1.55 9.87
CA GLN A 762 -14.12 -2.34 10.48
C GLN A 762 -12.75 -1.63 10.38
N ASP A 763 -12.40 -1.07 9.22
CA ASP A 763 -11.07 -0.48 8.98
C ASP A 763 -11.01 1.04 9.22
N ASP A 764 -10.00 1.48 9.96
CA ASP A 764 -9.69 2.90 10.21
C ASP A 764 -8.74 3.52 9.15
N THR A 765 -8.62 2.89 7.97
CA THR A 765 -7.73 3.31 6.87
C THR A 765 -8.13 4.65 6.23
N HIS A 766 -9.34 5.12 6.51
CA HIS A 766 -9.90 6.39 6.03
C HIS A 766 -9.48 7.61 6.88
N LEU A 767 -8.67 7.44 7.93
CA LEU A 767 -8.19 8.57 8.71
C LEU A 767 -6.93 9.18 8.08
N LEU A 768 -6.90 10.51 7.94
CA LEU A 768 -5.74 11.23 7.40
C LEU A 768 -4.57 11.16 8.39
N PRO A 769 -3.41 10.58 7.99
CA PRO A 769 -2.36 10.23 8.94
C PRO A 769 -1.60 11.43 9.51
N ALA A 770 -1.62 12.59 8.83
CA ALA A 770 -0.89 13.79 9.28
C ALA A 770 -1.76 14.81 10.02
N LEU A 771 -3.04 14.51 10.29
CA LEU A 771 -3.90 15.30 11.17
C LEU A 771 -3.86 14.78 12.60
N THR A 772 -4.20 15.63 13.57
CA THR A 772 -4.41 15.20 14.97
C THR A 772 -5.83 14.67 15.18
N ALA A 773 -6.07 13.98 16.30
CA ALA A 773 -7.42 13.53 16.66
C ALA A 773 -8.42 14.70 16.75
N ARG A 774 -8.01 15.80 17.39
CA ARG A 774 -8.81 17.02 17.53
C ARG A 774 -9.11 17.69 16.20
N GLU A 775 -8.11 17.82 15.33
CA GLU A 775 -8.31 18.38 13.99
C GLU A 775 -9.27 17.52 13.17
N THR A 776 -9.11 16.20 13.23
CA THR A 776 -9.97 15.24 12.53
C THR A 776 -11.44 15.43 12.94
N LEU A 777 -11.73 15.51 14.24
CA LEU A 777 -13.09 15.75 14.73
C LEU A 777 -13.59 17.15 14.41
N ARG A 778 -12.76 18.20 14.49
CA ARG A 778 -13.18 19.57 14.14
C ARG A 778 -13.56 19.71 12.68
N TYR A 779 -12.77 19.17 11.76
CA TYR A 779 -13.10 19.20 10.34
C TYR A 779 -14.32 18.35 10.02
N ALA A 780 -14.47 17.19 10.65
CA ALA A 780 -15.68 16.39 10.51
C ALA A 780 -16.92 17.06 11.13
N ALA A 781 -16.78 17.76 12.26
CA ALA A 781 -17.85 18.47 12.95
C ALA A 781 -18.34 19.63 12.11
N ALA A 782 -17.41 20.36 11.48
CA ALA A 782 -17.75 21.26 10.40
C ALA A 782 -18.54 20.45 9.36
N LEU A 783 -17.97 19.51 8.62
CA LEU A 783 -18.68 18.86 7.51
C LEU A 783 -20.07 18.27 7.84
N ARG A 784 -20.27 17.70 9.04
CA ARG A 784 -21.51 17.06 9.48
C ARG A 784 -22.54 18.04 10.07
N LEU A 785 -22.13 19.18 10.62
CA LEU A 785 -23.03 20.17 11.26
C LEU A 785 -23.03 21.51 10.48
N PRO A 786 -23.71 21.59 9.32
CA PRO A 786 -23.69 22.76 8.42
C PRO A 786 -24.24 24.06 8.99
N ASN A 787 -25.31 23.99 9.78
CA ASN A 787 -26.09 25.18 10.17
C ASN A 787 -25.70 25.75 11.54
N GLU A 788 -24.68 25.19 12.19
CA GLU A 788 -24.23 25.63 13.51
C GLU A 788 -23.02 26.57 13.39
N SER A 789 -22.87 27.48 14.36
CA SER A 789 -21.72 28.39 14.42
C SER A 789 -20.39 27.63 14.58
N ASN A 790 -19.28 28.21 14.11
CA ASN A 790 -17.95 27.60 14.26
C ASN A 790 -17.60 27.27 15.72
N GLU A 791 -18.04 28.10 16.67
CA GLU A 791 -17.88 27.83 18.11
C GLU A 791 -18.65 26.59 18.54
N LYS A 792 -19.91 26.43 18.11
CA LYS A 792 -20.69 25.23 18.40
C LYS A 792 -20.12 23.98 17.73
N GLN A 793 -19.60 24.09 16.51
CA GLN A 793 -18.92 22.97 15.82
C GLN A 793 -17.65 22.55 16.58
N ARG A 794 -16.85 23.52 17.04
CA ARG A 794 -15.66 23.26 17.87
C ARG A 794 -16.05 22.67 19.23
N SER A 795 -17.05 23.24 19.88
CA SER A 795 -17.60 22.74 21.14
C SER A 795 -18.16 21.33 20.98
N ALA A 796 -18.81 20.99 19.86
CA ALA A 796 -19.26 19.63 19.57
C ALA A 796 -18.08 18.66 19.39
N ALA A 797 -17.02 19.07 18.69
CA ALA A 797 -15.80 18.26 18.54
C ALA A 797 -15.08 18.05 19.89
N ASP A 798 -14.92 19.11 20.69
CA ASP A 798 -14.29 19.05 22.01
C ASP A 798 -15.16 18.28 23.02
N ARG A 799 -16.49 18.37 22.92
CA ARG A 799 -17.45 17.52 23.66
C ARG A 799 -17.28 16.06 23.31
N VAL A 800 -17.27 15.71 22.02
CA VAL A 800 -17.09 14.31 21.56
C VAL A 800 -15.71 13.77 21.96
N LEU A 801 -14.65 14.59 21.92
CA LEU A 801 -13.33 14.23 22.46
C LEU A 801 -13.41 13.90 23.96
N GLY A 802 -14.14 14.69 24.74
CA GLY A 802 -14.38 14.46 26.16
C GLY A 802 -15.18 13.17 26.42
N GLU A 803 -16.31 13.01 25.73
CA GLU A 803 -17.21 11.83 25.85
C GLU A 803 -16.49 10.51 25.53
N LEU A 804 -15.54 10.54 24.60
CA LEU A 804 -14.78 9.35 24.19
C LEU A 804 -13.44 9.19 24.94
N GLY A 805 -13.10 10.09 25.86
CA GLY A 805 -11.86 10.04 26.63
C GLY A 805 -10.61 10.15 25.76
N LEU A 806 -10.65 10.99 24.72
CA LEU A 806 -9.54 11.23 23.79
C LEU A 806 -8.74 12.51 24.12
N THR A 807 -9.00 13.15 25.25
CA THR A 807 -8.41 14.44 25.64
C THR A 807 -6.89 14.41 25.73
N GLU A 808 -6.29 13.36 26.30
CA GLU A 808 -4.82 13.24 26.44
C GLU A 808 -4.08 13.06 25.10
N CYS A 809 -4.75 12.43 24.13
CA CYS A 809 -4.21 12.15 22.80
C CYS A 809 -4.72 13.12 21.73
N ALA A 810 -5.52 14.13 22.12
CA ALA A 810 -6.23 15.05 21.23
C ALA A 810 -5.29 15.70 20.18
N ASP A 811 -4.08 16.05 20.59
CA ASP A 811 -3.08 16.75 19.76
C ASP A 811 -1.96 15.81 19.24
N THR A 812 -2.18 14.49 19.33
CA THR A 812 -1.30 13.47 18.73
C THR A 812 -1.75 13.18 17.30
N LEU A 813 -0.78 13.03 16.38
CA LEU A 813 -1.06 12.66 14.99
C LEU A 813 -1.72 11.29 14.91
N VAL A 814 -2.71 11.14 14.03
CA VAL A 814 -3.36 9.85 13.77
C VAL A 814 -2.33 8.80 13.32
N GLY A 815 -1.44 9.15 12.40
CA GLY A 815 -0.41 8.26 11.86
C GLY A 815 -0.92 7.15 10.92
N GLY A 816 -0.03 6.60 10.09
CA GLY A 816 -0.29 5.54 9.10
C GLY A 816 0.88 4.55 8.97
N GLY A 817 0.97 3.81 7.86
CA GLY A 817 1.99 2.75 7.69
C GLY A 817 3.45 3.24 7.71
N LYS A 818 3.69 4.48 7.28
CA LYS A 818 5.03 5.10 7.30
C LYS A 818 5.33 5.89 8.59
N ILE A 819 4.29 6.34 9.31
CA ILE A 819 4.36 7.25 10.46
C ILE A 819 3.50 6.67 11.60
N LYS A 820 4.11 6.14 12.66
CA LYS A 820 3.36 5.62 13.82
C LYS A 820 2.76 6.78 14.65
N GLY A 821 1.43 6.85 14.75
CA GLY A 821 0.68 7.88 15.49
C GLY A 821 -0.14 7.31 16.64
N LEU A 822 -1.43 7.69 16.72
CA LEU A 822 -2.42 7.14 17.67
C LEU A 822 -2.38 5.60 17.73
N SER A 823 -2.62 5.07 18.92
CA SER A 823 -2.85 3.64 19.13
C SER A 823 -4.12 3.17 18.38
N GLY A 824 -4.24 1.86 18.14
CA GLY A 824 -5.43 1.30 17.49
C GLY A 824 -6.73 1.66 18.22
N GLY A 825 -6.73 1.64 19.56
CA GLY A 825 -7.92 1.97 20.36
C GLY A 825 -8.27 3.45 20.38
N GLU A 826 -7.29 4.32 20.32
CA GLU A 826 -7.53 5.75 20.14
C GLU A 826 -8.09 6.04 18.74
N LYS A 827 -7.55 5.41 17.70
CA LYS A 827 -8.10 5.51 16.33
C LYS A 827 -9.53 5.01 16.26
N ARG A 828 -9.83 3.90 16.94
CA ARG A 828 -11.18 3.33 16.94
C ARG A 828 -12.20 4.23 17.60
N ARG A 829 -11.86 4.77 18.77
CA ARG A 829 -12.68 5.77 19.45
C ARG A 829 -12.82 7.03 18.59
N LEU A 830 -11.77 7.46 17.90
CA LEU A 830 -11.83 8.59 16.97
C LEU A 830 -12.83 8.32 15.82
N SER A 831 -12.84 7.12 15.23
CA SER A 831 -13.82 6.71 14.22
C SER A 831 -15.26 6.72 14.74
N VAL A 832 -15.47 6.32 16.00
CA VAL A 832 -16.79 6.41 16.66
C VAL A 832 -17.18 7.86 16.93
N GLY A 833 -16.22 8.70 17.30
CA GLY A 833 -16.41 10.14 17.45
C GLY A 833 -16.87 10.80 16.16
N LEU A 834 -16.31 10.40 15.02
CA LEU A 834 -16.77 10.87 13.72
C LEU A 834 -18.26 10.57 13.50
N ALA A 835 -18.72 9.37 13.86
CA ALA A 835 -20.13 8.99 13.78
C ALA A 835 -21.03 9.76 14.77
N MET A 836 -20.55 10.00 15.99
CA MET A 836 -21.29 10.68 17.06
C MET A 836 -21.50 12.17 16.83
N LEU A 837 -20.72 12.82 15.96
CA LEU A 837 -20.88 14.24 15.64
C LEU A 837 -22.27 14.60 15.11
N SER A 838 -22.92 13.68 14.40
CA SER A 838 -24.27 13.89 13.83
C SER A 838 -25.40 13.62 14.84
N ASP A 839 -25.08 13.28 16.08
CA ASP A 839 -26.05 12.95 17.14
C ASP A 839 -27.07 11.85 16.74
N PRO A 840 -26.63 10.72 16.13
CA PRO A 840 -27.54 9.72 15.54
C PRO A 840 -28.42 9.03 16.60
N ALA A 841 -29.63 8.61 16.19
CA ALA A 841 -30.53 7.82 17.03
C ALA A 841 -30.17 6.32 17.04
N VAL A 842 -29.64 5.83 15.91
CA VAL A 842 -29.14 4.46 15.74
C VAL A 842 -27.65 4.53 15.41
N LEU A 843 -26.81 3.90 16.23
CA LEU A 843 -25.37 3.81 16.01
C LEU A 843 -25.00 2.37 15.66
N ILE A 844 -24.44 2.17 14.46
CA ILE A 844 -23.99 0.88 13.97
C ILE A 844 -22.46 0.81 14.02
N CYS A 845 -21.89 -0.18 14.71
CA CYS A 845 -20.43 -0.36 14.79
C CYS A 845 -20.03 -1.74 14.29
N ASP A 846 -19.27 -1.81 13.19
CA ASP A 846 -18.76 -3.08 12.67
C ASP A 846 -17.43 -3.44 13.33
N GLU A 847 -17.42 -4.42 14.24
CA GLU A 847 -16.26 -4.84 15.03
C GLU A 847 -15.55 -3.69 15.78
N PRO A 848 -16.20 -3.03 16.76
CA PRO A 848 -15.61 -1.92 17.50
C PRO A 848 -14.43 -2.33 18.39
N THR A 849 -14.23 -3.62 18.64
CA THR A 849 -13.16 -4.14 19.52
C THR A 849 -11.99 -4.77 18.76
N SER A 850 -12.02 -4.80 17.42
CA SER A 850 -11.00 -5.46 16.61
C SER A 850 -9.64 -4.75 16.72
N GLY A 851 -8.57 -5.52 16.93
CA GLY A 851 -7.21 -4.99 17.06
C GLY A 851 -6.94 -4.18 18.34
N LEU A 852 -7.84 -4.23 19.32
CA LEU A 852 -7.70 -3.53 20.61
C LEU A 852 -7.26 -4.47 21.73
N ASP A 853 -6.57 -3.91 22.74
CA ASP A 853 -6.35 -4.61 23.99
C ASP A 853 -7.60 -4.71 24.87
N ALA A 854 -7.59 -5.65 25.80
CA ALA A 854 -8.67 -6.01 26.73
C ALA A 854 -9.25 -4.79 27.42
N ALA A 855 -8.37 -4.02 28.06
CA ALA A 855 -8.74 -2.81 28.77
C ALA A 855 -9.37 -1.79 27.81
N THR A 856 -8.75 -1.56 26.66
CA THR A 856 -9.25 -0.59 25.68
C THR A 856 -10.54 -1.03 24.98
N ALA A 857 -10.73 -2.33 24.73
CA ALA A 857 -11.94 -2.93 24.20
C ALA A 857 -13.10 -2.83 25.21
N ARG A 858 -12.86 -3.16 26.48
CA ARG A 858 -13.84 -2.95 27.56
C ARG A 858 -14.24 -1.48 27.65
N ASN A 859 -13.26 -0.58 27.61
CA ASN A 859 -13.52 0.86 27.65
C ASN A 859 -14.41 1.29 26.48
N MET A 860 -14.08 0.84 25.28
CA MET A 860 -14.87 1.11 24.08
C MET A 860 -16.32 0.61 24.22
N MET A 861 -16.53 -0.61 24.73
CA MET A 861 -17.86 -1.17 24.96
C MET A 861 -18.62 -0.47 26.09
N SER A 862 -17.94 -0.08 27.16
CA SER A 862 -18.52 0.75 28.23
C SER A 862 -18.96 2.10 27.69
N THR A 863 -18.16 2.74 26.84
CA THR A 863 -18.56 4.00 26.20
C THR A 863 -19.76 3.80 25.28
N LEU A 864 -19.81 2.73 24.47
CA LEU A 864 -21.00 2.40 23.67
C LEU A 864 -22.24 2.14 24.53
N LYS A 865 -22.07 1.50 25.69
CA LYS A 865 -23.17 1.31 26.65
C LYS A 865 -23.67 2.64 27.22
N GLN A 866 -22.77 3.53 27.62
CA GLN A 866 -23.15 4.87 28.07
C GLN A 866 -23.88 5.65 26.96
N ILE A 867 -23.44 5.52 25.71
CA ILE A 867 -24.13 6.09 24.55
C ILE A 867 -25.53 5.48 24.39
N ALA A 868 -25.70 4.16 24.53
CA ALA A 868 -27.02 3.52 24.47
C ALA A 868 -27.96 4.05 25.56
N LEU A 869 -27.48 4.17 26.81
CA LEU A 869 -28.26 4.69 27.95
C LEU A 869 -28.80 6.11 27.75
N THR A 870 -28.27 6.88 26.81
CA THR A 870 -28.83 8.19 26.42
C THR A 870 -30.12 8.11 25.57
N GLY A 871 -30.67 6.89 25.38
CA GLY A 871 -31.87 6.62 24.58
C GLY A 871 -31.60 6.19 23.14
N ARG A 872 -30.33 5.90 22.80
CA ARG A 872 -29.91 5.50 21.45
C ARG A 872 -29.92 3.99 21.26
N THR A 873 -30.19 3.54 20.05
CA THR A 873 -30.07 2.13 19.67
C THR A 873 -28.65 1.89 19.18
N VAL A 874 -27.88 1.10 19.92
CA VAL A 874 -26.50 0.78 19.51
C VAL A 874 -26.45 -0.66 19.05
N ILE A 875 -26.12 -0.87 17.78
CA ILE A 875 -25.98 -2.19 17.16
C ILE A 875 -24.51 -2.38 16.82
N CYS A 876 -23.88 -3.42 17.33
CA CYS A 876 -22.50 -3.71 16.96
C CYS A 876 -22.30 -5.17 16.59
N THR A 877 -21.40 -5.44 15.65
CA THR A 877 -20.88 -6.81 15.47
C THR A 877 -19.69 -6.97 16.39
N ILE A 878 -19.63 -8.06 17.13
CA ILE A 878 -18.44 -8.41 17.89
C ILE A 878 -18.07 -9.82 17.49
N HIS A 879 -16.88 -9.98 16.95
CA HIS A 879 -16.41 -11.29 16.52
C HIS A 879 -16.38 -12.26 17.71
N GLN A 880 -15.82 -11.81 18.84
CA GLN A 880 -15.76 -12.51 20.13
C GLN A 880 -15.68 -11.50 21.28
N PRO A 881 -16.75 -11.30 22.08
CA PRO A 881 -16.66 -10.46 23.27
C PRO A 881 -15.98 -11.22 24.40
N ARG A 882 -15.25 -10.51 25.26
CA ARG A 882 -14.74 -11.04 26.54
C ARG A 882 -15.89 -11.26 27.53
N SER A 883 -15.64 -12.10 28.55
CA SER A 883 -16.62 -12.40 29.60
C SER A 883 -17.06 -11.16 30.36
N ASP A 884 -16.19 -10.15 30.47
CA ASP A 884 -16.47 -8.89 31.16
C ASP A 884 -17.28 -7.89 30.30
N ILE A 885 -17.26 -8.06 28.97
CA ILE A 885 -18.07 -7.30 28.00
C ILE A 885 -19.48 -7.88 27.90
N PHE A 886 -19.62 -9.20 28.04
CA PHE A 886 -20.91 -9.90 27.89
C PHE A 886 -22.05 -9.33 28.75
N PRO A 887 -21.86 -8.97 30.04
CA PRO A 887 -22.89 -8.32 30.86
C PRO A 887 -23.25 -6.90 30.44
N LEU A 888 -22.42 -6.22 29.64
CA LEU A 888 -22.74 -4.87 29.14
C LEU A 888 -23.82 -4.91 28.04
N LEU A 889 -24.00 -6.07 27.41
CA LEU A 889 -24.92 -6.28 26.30
C LEU A 889 -26.34 -6.52 26.82
N ASP A 890 -27.30 -5.73 26.33
CA ASP A 890 -28.70 -5.89 26.70
C ASP A 890 -29.36 -7.03 25.91
N SER A 891 -28.97 -7.16 24.63
CA SER A 891 -29.51 -8.15 23.71
C SER A 891 -28.42 -8.67 22.77
N ILE A 892 -28.57 -9.92 22.33
CA ILE A 892 -27.64 -10.63 21.45
C ILE A 892 -28.44 -11.21 20.29
N LEU A 893 -27.95 -11.02 19.08
CA LEU A 893 -28.43 -11.69 17.86
C LEU A 893 -27.36 -12.67 17.39
N LEU A 894 -27.64 -13.97 17.43
CA LEU A 894 -26.69 -15.01 17.02
C LEU A 894 -27.03 -15.52 15.61
N LEU A 895 -26.09 -15.37 14.68
CA LEU A 895 -26.21 -15.81 13.29
C LEU A 895 -25.36 -17.07 13.03
N ALA A 896 -25.96 -18.07 12.41
CA ALA A 896 -25.28 -19.24 11.88
C ALA A 896 -24.75 -19.00 10.46
N ARG A 897 -23.83 -19.87 10.03
CA ARG A 897 -23.32 -19.89 8.65
C ARG A 897 -24.49 -20.07 7.66
N GLY A 898 -24.48 -19.31 6.57
CA GLY A 898 -25.57 -19.30 5.59
C GLY A 898 -26.64 -18.21 5.82
N GLY A 899 -26.50 -17.43 6.91
CA GLY A 899 -27.32 -16.25 7.16
C GLY A 899 -28.67 -16.57 7.81
N HIS A 900 -28.69 -17.54 8.72
CA HIS A 900 -29.85 -17.93 9.52
C HIS A 900 -29.71 -17.42 10.97
N VAL A 901 -30.84 -17.11 11.62
CA VAL A 901 -30.87 -16.73 13.04
C VAL A 901 -30.98 -17.99 13.89
N VAL A 902 -30.15 -18.08 14.94
CA VAL A 902 -30.16 -19.17 15.91
C VAL A 902 -30.77 -18.73 17.24
N PHE A 903 -30.56 -17.47 17.62
CA PHE A 903 -31.06 -16.93 18.88
C PHE A 903 -31.15 -15.40 18.84
N GLN A 904 -32.14 -14.85 19.54
CA GLN A 904 -32.21 -13.44 19.88
C GLN A 904 -32.74 -13.22 21.30
N GLY A 905 -32.05 -12.42 22.11
CA GLY A 905 -32.49 -12.07 23.46
C GLY A 905 -31.36 -11.68 24.40
N SER A 906 -31.62 -11.63 25.72
CA SER A 906 -30.60 -11.33 26.72
C SER A 906 -29.57 -12.46 26.86
N GLY A 907 -28.39 -12.13 27.42
CA GLY A 907 -27.32 -13.11 27.63
C GLY A 907 -27.72 -14.28 28.55
N SER A 908 -28.53 -14.03 29.59
CA SER A 908 -29.03 -15.09 30.48
C SER A 908 -30.04 -16.00 29.78
N ALA A 909 -30.91 -15.42 28.93
CA ALA A 909 -31.87 -16.17 28.12
C ALA A 909 -31.18 -17.05 27.06
N MET A 910 -30.03 -16.62 26.55
CA MET A 910 -29.24 -17.42 25.62
C MET A 910 -28.73 -18.71 26.28
N ILE A 911 -28.18 -18.61 27.50
CA ILE A 911 -27.65 -19.76 28.23
C ILE A 911 -28.78 -20.74 28.58
N SER A 912 -29.93 -20.25 29.02
CA SER A 912 -31.08 -21.11 29.32
C SER A 912 -31.65 -21.78 28.06
N HIS A 913 -31.69 -21.08 26.93
CA HIS A 913 -32.13 -21.64 25.63
C HIS A 913 -31.23 -22.78 25.14
N PHE A 914 -29.91 -22.65 25.26
CA PHE A 914 -29.01 -23.75 24.90
C PHE A 914 -29.09 -24.92 25.88
N ALA A 915 -29.30 -24.63 27.18
CA ALA A 915 -29.49 -25.67 28.20
C ALA A 915 -30.75 -26.51 27.95
N THR A 916 -31.87 -25.90 27.52
CA THR A 916 -33.09 -26.65 27.17
C THR A 916 -32.90 -27.53 25.93
N LEU A 917 -31.99 -27.17 25.03
CA LEU A 917 -31.61 -27.96 23.87
C LEU A 917 -30.54 -29.03 24.17
N GLY A 918 -30.11 -29.17 25.43
CA GLY A 918 -29.17 -30.19 25.88
C GLY A 918 -27.69 -29.76 25.89
N TYR A 919 -27.38 -28.48 25.71
CA TYR A 919 -26.01 -27.95 25.73
C TYR A 919 -25.76 -27.13 27.01
N GLN A 920 -24.91 -27.63 27.92
CA GLN A 920 -24.54 -26.94 29.16
C GLN A 920 -23.24 -26.14 29.03
N LEU A 921 -23.16 -25.00 29.74
CA LEU A 921 -21.97 -24.14 29.77
C LEU A 921 -20.85 -24.80 30.62
N PRO A 922 -19.65 -25.03 30.07
CA PRO A 922 -18.51 -25.56 30.83
C PRO A 922 -17.94 -24.56 31.84
N PRO A 923 -17.27 -25.01 32.93
CA PRO A 923 -16.66 -24.12 33.92
C PRO A 923 -15.51 -23.27 33.31
N LEU A 924 -15.29 -22.07 33.85
CA LEU A 924 -14.24 -21.11 33.41
C LEU A 924 -14.28 -20.77 31.90
N THR A 925 -15.44 -20.93 31.28
CA THR A 925 -15.66 -20.65 29.87
C THR A 925 -16.55 -19.42 29.72
N ASN A 926 -16.16 -18.54 28.80
CA ASN A 926 -16.93 -17.36 28.46
C ASN A 926 -18.25 -17.76 27.76
N PRO A 927 -19.43 -17.29 28.23
CA PRO A 927 -20.73 -17.62 27.64
C PRO A 927 -20.85 -17.31 26.14
N ALA A 928 -20.23 -16.23 25.67
CA ALA A 928 -20.27 -15.87 24.25
C ALA A 928 -19.46 -16.83 23.38
N ASP A 929 -18.32 -17.30 23.90
CA ASP A 929 -17.48 -18.29 23.22
C ASP A 929 -18.23 -19.61 23.06
N PHE A 930 -18.92 -20.05 24.12
CA PHE A 930 -19.78 -21.24 24.10
C PHE A 930 -20.88 -21.14 23.02
N ALA A 931 -21.60 -20.02 22.93
CA ALA A 931 -22.68 -19.85 21.96
C ALA A 931 -22.18 -19.86 20.50
N ILE A 932 -21.03 -19.25 20.22
CA ILE A 932 -20.40 -19.27 18.90
C ILE A 932 -19.95 -20.69 18.55
N ASP A 933 -19.37 -21.43 19.50
CA ASP A 933 -18.88 -22.78 19.26
C ASP A 933 -20.02 -23.76 18.95
N VAL A 934 -21.14 -23.68 19.68
CA VAL A 934 -22.33 -24.52 19.47
C VAL A 934 -23.00 -24.22 18.12
N SER A 935 -22.99 -22.96 17.68
CA SER A 935 -23.55 -22.52 16.38
C SER A 935 -22.57 -22.62 15.20
N SER A 936 -21.33 -23.04 15.43
CA SER A 936 -20.30 -23.21 14.38
C SER A 936 -20.35 -24.59 13.71
N ILE A 937 -19.91 -24.64 12.44
CA ILE A 937 -19.73 -25.86 11.66
C ILE A 937 -18.23 -26.10 11.48
N ASP A 938 -17.73 -27.27 11.91
CA ASP A 938 -16.34 -27.67 11.72
C ASP A 938 -16.17 -28.33 10.35
N VAL A 939 -15.42 -27.69 9.45
CA VAL A 939 -15.21 -28.17 8.08
C VAL A 939 -14.07 -29.20 8.00
N ARG A 940 -13.52 -29.66 9.12
CA ARG A 940 -12.35 -30.57 9.17
C ARG A 940 -12.80 -32.01 9.41
N GLY A 941 -12.52 -32.88 8.44
CA GLY A 941 -12.65 -34.34 8.57
C GLY A 941 -14.09 -34.84 8.77
N ASP A 942 -14.25 -35.93 9.49
CA ASP A 942 -15.54 -36.61 9.69
C ASP A 942 -16.53 -35.83 10.59
N ALA A 943 -16.08 -34.73 11.21
CA ALA A 943 -16.87 -33.90 12.12
C ALA A 943 -17.82 -32.91 11.40
N GLU A 944 -17.66 -32.70 10.09
CA GLU A 944 -18.48 -31.75 9.31
C GLU A 944 -19.95 -32.16 9.26
N ALA A 945 -20.22 -33.44 9.00
CA ALA A 945 -21.60 -33.95 8.94
C ALA A 945 -22.31 -33.80 10.30
N GLN A 946 -21.60 -34.10 11.40
CA GLN A 946 -22.16 -34.02 12.75
C GLN A 946 -22.44 -32.58 13.18
N THR A 947 -21.51 -31.66 12.89
CA THR A 947 -21.66 -30.24 13.26
C THR A 947 -22.66 -29.49 12.39
N THR A 948 -22.80 -29.87 11.11
CA THR A 948 -23.83 -29.32 10.21
C THR A 948 -25.23 -29.71 10.69
N GLU A 949 -25.43 -30.99 11.02
CA GLU A 949 -26.68 -31.51 11.58
C GLU A 949 -27.04 -30.81 12.90
N ARG A 950 -26.05 -30.59 13.78
CA ARG A 950 -26.23 -29.81 15.02
C ARG A 950 -26.77 -28.42 14.72
N VAL A 951 -26.16 -27.69 13.78
CA VAL A 951 -26.58 -26.32 13.45
C VAL A 951 -27.97 -26.31 12.80
N HIS A 952 -28.31 -27.30 11.97
CA HIS A 952 -29.65 -27.41 11.38
C HIS A 952 -30.74 -27.53 12.45
N ARG A 953 -30.53 -28.38 13.46
CA ARG A 953 -31.48 -28.52 14.59
C ARG A 953 -31.64 -27.23 15.38
N LEU A 954 -30.57 -26.46 15.56
CA LEU A 954 -30.62 -25.17 16.24
C LEU A 954 -31.45 -24.15 15.44
N ILE A 955 -31.30 -24.14 14.11
CA ILE A 955 -32.07 -23.27 13.22
C ILE A 955 -33.56 -23.64 13.25
N GLU A 956 -33.90 -24.93 13.20
CA GLU A 956 -35.30 -25.39 13.25
C GLU A 956 -35.96 -25.16 14.62
N ALA A 957 -35.19 -25.22 15.70
CA ALA A 957 -35.69 -24.97 17.05
C ALA A 957 -36.02 -23.48 17.29
N TRP A 958 -35.36 -22.58 16.57
CA TRP A 958 -35.53 -21.14 16.77
C TRP A 958 -36.79 -20.60 16.08
N HIS A 959 -37.68 -20.00 16.88
CA HIS A 959 -38.85 -19.29 16.39
C HIS A 959 -38.79 -17.85 16.92
N PRO A 960 -38.93 -16.83 16.06
CA PRO A 960 -38.85 -15.45 16.50
C PRO A 960 -40.01 -15.16 17.48
N PRO A 961 -39.74 -14.51 18.63
CA PRO A 961 -40.81 -14.06 19.51
C PRO A 961 -41.70 -13.05 18.77
N PRO A 962 -43.02 -12.99 19.07
CA PRO A 962 -43.90 -12.00 18.47
C PRO A 962 -43.37 -10.59 18.73
N ALA A 963 -43.39 -9.74 17.70
CA ALA A 963 -42.86 -8.38 17.77
C ALA A 963 -43.51 -7.63 18.95
N VAL A 964 -42.69 -7.21 19.91
CA VAL A 964 -43.15 -6.37 21.02
C VAL A 964 -43.62 -5.04 20.42
N PRO A 965 -44.87 -4.59 20.69
CA PRO A 965 -45.33 -3.27 20.27
C PRO A 965 -44.36 -2.21 20.81
N SER A 966 -43.85 -1.33 19.95
CA SER A 966 -42.94 -0.28 20.36
C SER A 966 -43.62 0.67 21.35
N GLU A 967 -43.13 0.78 22.59
CA GLU A 967 -43.48 1.88 23.52
C GLU A 967 -42.85 3.23 23.10
N GLY A 968 -42.51 3.38 21.81
CA GLY A 968 -41.91 4.58 21.25
C GLY A 968 -42.96 5.47 20.58
N HIS A 969 -42.73 6.78 20.61
CA HIS A 969 -43.46 7.72 19.75
C HIS A 969 -43.47 7.20 18.30
N ASP A 970 -44.67 7.01 17.73
CA ASP A 970 -44.82 6.76 16.30
C ASP A 970 -44.07 7.87 15.55
N LEU A 971 -43.22 7.49 14.60
CA LEU A 971 -42.55 8.48 13.74
C LEU A 971 -43.62 9.20 12.93
N ASN A 972 -44.05 10.39 13.35
CA ASN A 972 -45.01 11.20 12.61
C ASN A 972 -44.46 11.50 11.20
N ASP A 973 -45.34 11.59 10.21
CA ASP A 973 -44.94 11.91 8.83
C ASP A 973 -44.20 13.25 8.74
N ASP A 974 -44.46 14.19 9.67
CA ASP A 974 -43.73 15.45 9.81
C ASP A 974 -42.27 15.27 10.27
N ASP A 975 -41.99 14.34 11.18
CA ASP A 975 -40.63 14.03 11.63
C ASP A 975 -39.82 13.36 10.51
N VAL A 976 -40.49 12.49 9.75
CA VAL A 976 -39.93 11.84 8.56
C VAL A 976 -39.69 12.88 7.45
N ALA A 977 -40.64 13.79 7.19
CA ALA A 977 -40.48 14.87 6.22
C ALA A 977 -39.41 15.88 6.63
N ALA A 978 -39.32 16.23 7.92
CA ALA A 978 -38.27 17.10 8.46
C ALA A 978 -36.88 16.46 8.32
N SER A 979 -36.77 15.13 8.46
CA SER A 979 -35.51 14.40 8.25
C SER A 979 -35.02 14.50 6.80
N VAL A 980 -35.92 14.38 5.81
CA VAL A 980 -35.59 14.53 4.38
C VAL A 980 -35.09 15.95 4.05
N SER A 981 -35.63 16.98 4.71
CA SER A 981 -35.23 18.37 4.48
C SER A 981 -33.80 18.70 4.97
N LYS A 982 -33.27 17.93 5.93
CA LYS A 982 -31.96 18.14 6.60
C LYS A 982 -30.81 17.31 6.04
N VAL A 983 -31.07 16.21 5.32
CA VAL A 983 -30.02 15.36 4.67
C VAL A 983 -29.54 16.00 3.36
N LYS A 984 -29.25 17.30 3.38
CA LYS A 984 -28.59 17.93 2.24
C LYS A 984 -27.08 17.82 2.45
N THR A 985 -26.45 17.03 1.59
CA THR A 985 -25.00 17.09 1.34
C THR A 985 -24.56 18.55 1.41
N ARG A 986 -23.48 18.86 2.14
CA ARG A 986 -23.07 20.26 2.29
C ARG A 986 -22.91 20.91 0.91
N PRO A 987 -23.54 22.07 0.67
CA PRO A 987 -23.32 22.82 -0.55
C PRO A 987 -21.83 23.02 -0.78
N THR A 988 -21.41 22.92 -2.04
CA THR A 988 -19.99 23.00 -2.40
C THR A 988 -19.31 24.24 -1.83
N LEU A 989 -19.97 25.40 -1.86
CA LEU A 989 -19.44 26.67 -1.37
C LEU A 989 -19.16 26.69 0.14
N THR A 990 -19.91 25.94 0.95
CA THR A 990 -19.71 25.90 2.41
C THR A 990 -18.77 24.79 2.87
N ALA A 991 -18.71 23.68 2.11
CA ALA A 991 -17.76 22.60 2.37
C ALA A 991 -16.32 22.98 1.95
N LEU A 992 -16.17 23.72 0.85
CA LEU A 992 -14.89 24.05 0.23
C LEU A 992 -13.85 24.65 1.20
N PRO A 993 -14.11 25.74 1.96
CA PRO A 993 -13.08 26.34 2.81
C PRO A 993 -12.57 25.38 3.89
N VAL A 994 -13.46 24.56 4.46
CA VAL A 994 -13.11 23.56 5.48
C VAL A 994 -12.25 22.45 4.89
N LEU A 995 -12.62 21.95 3.71
CA LEU A 995 -11.90 20.89 3.03
C LEU A 995 -10.51 21.35 2.54
N VAL A 996 -10.42 22.57 2.03
CA VAL A 996 -9.16 23.20 1.58
C VAL A 996 -8.21 23.32 2.76
N GLU A 997 -8.65 23.91 3.88
CA GLU A 997 -7.84 24.04 5.09
C GLU A 997 -7.35 22.67 5.61
N ARG A 998 -8.25 21.67 5.64
CA ARG A 998 -7.96 20.31 6.08
C ARG A 998 -6.87 19.65 5.24
N SER A 999 -7.04 19.64 3.92
CA SER A 999 -6.11 18.96 3.02
C SER A 999 -4.77 19.74 2.92
N PHE A 1000 -4.79 21.08 2.97
CA PHE A 1000 -3.57 21.89 3.04
C PHE A 1000 -2.74 21.59 4.30
N ARG A 1001 -3.36 21.49 5.48
CA ARG A 1001 -2.64 21.11 6.71
C ARG A 1001 -2.06 19.71 6.64
N ASN A 1002 -2.82 18.75 6.10
CA ASN A 1002 -2.35 17.37 5.93
C ASN A 1002 -1.12 17.33 5.00
N LEU A 1003 -1.18 18.03 3.87
CA LEU A 1003 -0.07 18.12 2.91
C LEU A 1003 1.16 18.82 3.52
N ARG A 1004 0.98 19.96 4.21
CA ARG A 1004 2.07 20.72 4.85
C ARG A 1004 2.91 19.89 5.83
N ARG A 1005 2.29 18.94 6.54
CA ARG A 1005 2.98 18.05 7.50
C ARG A 1005 3.64 16.84 6.83
N GLN A 1006 3.35 16.57 5.56
CA GLN A 1006 3.96 15.52 4.75
C GLN A 1006 5.03 16.09 3.82
N ALA A 1007 6.12 16.60 4.42
CA ALA A 1007 7.18 17.29 3.69
C ALA A 1007 7.79 16.46 2.53
N ASP A 1008 7.87 15.14 2.67
CA ASP A 1008 8.38 14.25 1.61
C ASP A 1008 7.60 14.40 0.30
N ILE A 1009 6.27 14.56 0.37
CA ILE A 1009 5.40 14.72 -0.81
C ILE A 1009 5.65 16.08 -1.45
N ILE A 1010 5.69 17.15 -0.64
CA ILE A 1010 5.94 18.52 -1.13
C ILE A 1010 7.29 18.61 -1.83
N TRP A 1011 8.35 18.07 -1.22
CA TRP A 1011 9.68 18.05 -1.83
C TRP A 1011 9.74 17.26 -3.13
N SER A 1012 9.02 16.14 -3.20
CA SER A 1012 8.96 15.34 -4.43
C SER A 1012 8.23 16.02 -5.58
N ARG A 1013 7.31 16.94 -5.29
CA ARG A 1013 6.54 17.73 -6.27
C ARG A 1013 7.35 18.92 -6.78
N LEU A 1014 7.73 19.82 -5.87
CA LEU A 1014 8.50 21.02 -6.18
C LEU A 1014 9.87 20.69 -6.81
N GLY A 1015 10.46 19.57 -6.39
CA GLY A 1015 11.73 19.11 -6.93
C GLY A 1015 11.68 18.75 -8.42
N GLN A 1016 10.54 18.34 -8.97
CA GLN A 1016 10.46 17.88 -10.37
C GLN A 1016 10.66 19.01 -11.36
N ALA A 1017 9.87 20.08 -11.24
CA ALA A 1017 9.96 21.24 -12.14
C ALA A 1017 11.31 21.95 -11.99
N LEU A 1018 11.80 22.11 -10.76
CA LEU A 1018 13.11 22.73 -10.50
C LEU A 1018 14.25 21.92 -11.11
N ALA A 1019 14.31 20.61 -10.84
CA ALA A 1019 15.34 19.76 -11.40
C ALA A 1019 15.29 19.79 -12.93
N PHE A 1020 14.09 19.76 -13.51
CA PHE A 1020 13.89 19.86 -14.95
C PHE A 1020 14.43 21.19 -15.52
N ALA A 1021 14.09 22.32 -14.91
CA ALA A 1021 14.54 23.64 -15.33
C ALA A 1021 16.07 23.80 -15.23
N LEU A 1022 16.66 23.38 -14.10
CA LEU A 1022 18.10 23.46 -13.87
C LEU A 1022 18.90 22.60 -14.87
N ILE A 1023 18.37 21.42 -15.22
CA ILE A 1023 18.99 20.57 -16.24
C ILE A 1023 19.01 21.30 -17.58
N LEU A 1024 17.88 21.87 -18.01
CA LEU A 1024 17.83 22.62 -19.27
C LEU A 1024 18.76 23.83 -19.26
N ALA A 1025 18.80 24.59 -18.16
CA ALA A 1025 19.72 25.69 -17.99
C ALA A 1025 21.19 25.26 -18.12
N ALA A 1026 21.57 24.12 -17.56
CA ALA A 1026 22.94 23.61 -17.64
C ALA A 1026 23.39 23.29 -19.09
N TYR A 1027 22.47 22.83 -19.95
CA TYR A 1027 22.78 22.51 -21.34
C TYR A 1027 22.69 23.72 -22.28
N LEU A 1028 21.74 24.63 -22.03
CA LEU A 1028 21.33 25.64 -22.99
C LEU A 1028 21.86 27.06 -22.69
N SER A 1029 22.38 27.29 -21.48
CA SER A 1029 22.84 28.63 -21.05
C SER A 1029 24.25 28.96 -21.55
N PRO A 1030 24.48 30.14 -22.17
CA PRO A 1030 23.50 31.06 -22.77
C PRO A 1030 23.20 30.69 -24.25
N PHE A 1031 22.03 31.08 -24.76
CA PHE A 1031 21.74 30.95 -26.19
C PHE A 1031 22.67 31.81 -27.05
N GLY A 1032 23.23 31.20 -28.10
CA GLY A 1032 23.97 31.93 -29.15
C GLY A 1032 23.05 32.60 -30.19
N HIS A 1033 23.65 33.26 -31.19
CA HIS A 1033 22.95 33.83 -32.35
C HIS A 1033 23.29 33.14 -33.68
N ASP A 1034 24.05 32.05 -33.62
CA ASP A 1034 24.43 31.26 -34.79
C ASP A 1034 23.29 30.35 -35.26
N GLN A 1035 23.38 29.80 -36.48
CA GLN A 1035 22.36 28.87 -36.99
C GLN A 1035 22.12 27.64 -36.11
N ALA A 1036 23.11 27.18 -35.36
CA ALA A 1036 22.95 26.10 -34.38
C ALA A 1036 21.98 26.49 -33.23
N SER A 1037 21.86 27.79 -32.93
CA SER A 1037 20.95 28.33 -31.92
C SER A 1037 19.48 28.12 -32.29
N VAL A 1038 19.12 28.16 -33.57
CA VAL A 1038 17.74 27.91 -34.03
C VAL A 1038 17.25 26.53 -33.58
N THR A 1039 18.07 25.50 -33.80
CA THR A 1039 17.74 24.12 -33.39
C THR A 1039 17.70 24.00 -31.86
N THR A 1040 18.60 24.70 -31.17
CA THR A 1040 18.71 24.72 -29.71
C THR A 1040 17.46 25.35 -29.07
N ARG A 1041 16.93 26.45 -29.63
CA ARG A 1041 15.69 27.12 -29.19
C ARG A 1041 14.44 26.29 -29.47
N ILE A 1042 14.34 25.65 -30.63
CA ILE A 1042 13.25 24.69 -30.93
C ILE A 1042 13.30 23.52 -29.95
N GLY A 1043 14.50 23.02 -29.63
CA GLY A 1043 14.69 21.95 -28.66
C GLY A 1043 14.27 22.31 -27.25
N TYR A 1044 14.56 23.54 -26.82
CA TYR A 1044 14.05 24.09 -25.56
C TYR A 1044 12.51 24.05 -25.52
N MET A 1045 11.83 24.58 -26.54
CA MET A 1045 10.36 24.62 -26.57
C MET A 1045 9.73 23.23 -26.59
N GLN A 1046 10.31 22.29 -27.35
CA GLN A 1046 9.84 20.91 -27.37
C GLN A 1046 9.95 20.26 -25.98
N GLN A 1047 10.99 20.58 -25.22
CA GLN A 1047 11.18 20.06 -23.86
C GLN A 1047 10.34 20.78 -22.82
N ALA A 1048 10.10 22.08 -22.99
CA ALA A 1048 9.15 22.81 -22.16
C ALA A 1048 7.76 22.14 -22.19
N GLY A 1049 7.36 21.58 -23.34
CA GLY A 1049 6.15 20.77 -23.48
C GLY A 1049 6.09 19.54 -22.56
N ALA A 1050 7.22 19.01 -22.06
CA ALA A 1050 7.25 17.87 -21.17
C ALA A 1050 6.74 18.18 -19.73
N LEU A 1051 6.51 19.45 -19.38
CA LEU A 1051 5.89 19.86 -18.12
C LEU A 1051 4.51 19.20 -17.87
N VAL A 1052 3.80 18.86 -18.95
CA VAL A 1052 2.56 18.06 -18.88
C VAL A 1052 2.76 16.71 -18.18
N PHE A 1053 3.92 16.06 -18.30
CA PHE A 1053 4.20 14.81 -17.60
C PHE A 1053 4.43 15.01 -16.10
N ILE A 1054 4.99 16.15 -15.68
CA ILE A 1054 5.18 16.49 -14.26
C ILE A 1054 3.82 16.59 -13.57
N GLY A 1055 2.85 17.28 -14.19
CA GLY A 1055 1.47 17.33 -13.68
C GLY A 1055 0.83 15.95 -13.52
N MET A 1056 1.05 15.05 -14.49
CA MET A 1056 0.60 13.65 -14.39
C MET A 1056 1.25 12.92 -13.20
N LEU A 1057 2.57 13.04 -13.02
CA LEU A 1057 3.30 12.36 -11.94
C LEU A 1057 2.86 12.86 -10.55
N ASN A 1058 2.66 14.17 -10.41
CA ASN A 1058 2.14 14.80 -9.19
C ASN A 1058 0.75 14.27 -8.81
N CYS A 1059 -0.12 14.05 -9.82
CA CYS A 1059 -1.44 13.44 -9.63
C CYS A 1059 -1.36 11.99 -9.16
N ILE A 1060 -0.60 11.13 -9.85
CA ILE A 1060 -0.51 9.68 -9.56
C ILE A 1060 0.02 9.43 -8.14
N ALA A 1061 0.88 10.29 -7.62
CA ALA A 1061 1.46 10.15 -6.29
C ALA A 1061 0.43 10.32 -5.15
N VAL A 1062 -0.61 11.14 -5.33
CA VAL A 1062 -1.51 11.57 -4.23
C VAL A 1062 -2.99 11.26 -4.50
N PHE A 1063 -3.49 11.54 -5.70
CA PHE A 1063 -4.92 11.43 -6.01
C PHE A 1063 -5.51 10.04 -5.73
N PRO A 1064 -4.84 8.90 -6.03
CA PRO A 1064 -5.42 7.58 -5.72
C PRO A 1064 -5.71 7.36 -4.23
N GLN A 1065 -4.88 7.92 -3.34
CA GLN A 1065 -5.07 7.82 -1.89
C GLN A 1065 -6.24 8.70 -1.45
N GLU A 1066 -6.29 9.97 -1.87
CA GLU A 1066 -7.39 10.87 -1.52
C GLU A 1066 -8.74 10.41 -2.12
N ARG A 1067 -8.74 9.83 -3.32
CA ARG A 1067 -9.94 9.22 -3.94
C ARG A 1067 -10.55 8.14 -3.05
N SER A 1068 -9.73 7.35 -2.36
CA SER A 1068 -10.22 6.29 -1.46
C SER A 1068 -10.94 6.88 -0.24
N LEU A 1069 -10.40 7.96 0.33
CA LEU A 1069 -11.04 8.73 1.39
C LEU A 1069 -12.35 9.38 0.92
N PHE A 1070 -12.33 10.02 -0.25
CA PHE A 1070 -13.51 10.65 -0.82
C PHE A 1070 -14.64 9.65 -1.05
N ARG A 1071 -14.36 8.44 -1.56
CA ARG A 1071 -15.37 7.38 -1.71
C ARG A 1071 -16.01 7.00 -0.38
N PHE A 1072 -15.24 7.01 0.70
CA PHE A 1072 -15.76 6.78 2.05
C PHE A 1072 -16.67 7.94 2.49
N GLU A 1073 -16.19 9.17 2.44
CA GLU A 1073 -16.94 10.36 2.88
C GLU A 1073 -18.18 10.65 2.04
N ARG A 1074 -18.18 10.29 0.75
CA ARG A 1074 -19.33 10.39 -0.14
C ARG A 1074 -20.41 9.35 0.17
N GLN A 1075 -20.02 8.14 0.58
CA GLN A 1075 -20.99 7.14 1.03
C GLN A 1075 -21.73 7.59 2.29
N ASP A 1076 -21.10 8.45 3.10
CA ASP A 1076 -21.70 9.11 4.27
C ASP A 1076 -22.45 10.42 3.92
N GLY A 1077 -22.52 10.80 2.64
CA GLY A 1077 -23.26 11.98 2.18
C GLY A 1077 -22.68 13.33 2.64
N LEU A 1078 -21.39 13.40 3.01
CA LEU A 1078 -20.83 14.61 3.62
C LEU A 1078 -20.71 15.78 2.65
N TYR A 1079 -20.22 15.53 1.43
CA TYR A 1079 -20.02 16.56 0.42
C TYR A 1079 -20.06 15.99 -1.00
N SER A 1080 -20.28 16.87 -1.97
CA SER A 1080 -20.44 16.53 -3.38
C SER A 1080 -19.09 16.28 -4.07
N THR A 1081 -19.15 15.63 -5.23
CA THR A 1081 -17.99 15.41 -6.12
C THR A 1081 -17.36 16.72 -6.57
N SER A 1082 -18.16 17.77 -6.78
CA SER A 1082 -17.63 19.09 -7.12
C SER A 1082 -16.88 19.75 -5.96
N ALA A 1083 -17.32 19.54 -4.71
CA ALA A 1083 -16.58 20.03 -3.54
C ALA A 1083 -15.22 19.34 -3.39
N PHE A 1084 -15.14 18.03 -3.61
CA PHE A 1084 -13.88 17.30 -3.65
C PHE A 1084 -12.95 17.84 -4.73
N PHE A 1085 -13.47 17.97 -5.96
CA PHE A 1085 -12.70 18.42 -7.12
C PHE A 1085 -12.06 19.78 -6.90
N TRP A 1086 -12.87 20.75 -6.44
CA TRP A 1086 -12.40 22.12 -6.22
C TRP A 1086 -11.47 22.21 -5.02
N THR A 1087 -11.67 21.39 -3.98
CA THR A 1087 -10.73 21.29 -2.85
C THR A 1087 -9.36 20.85 -3.34
N TYR A 1088 -9.32 19.72 -4.06
CA TYR A 1088 -8.09 19.18 -4.61
C TYR A 1088 -7.41 20.21 -5.51
N THR A 1089 -8.15 20.79 -6.46
CA THR A 1089 -7.63 21.79 -7.40
C THR A 1089 -7.11 23.04 -6.68
N MET A 1090 -7.80 23.56 -5.66
CA MET A 1090 -7.36 24.75 -4.91
C MET A 1090 -6.12 24.49 -4.05
N ASN A 1091 -5.93 23.26 -3.58
CA ASN A 1091 -4.74 22.90 -2.83
C ASN A 1091 -3.53 22.68 -3.73
N GLU A 1092 -3.73 22.18 -4.95
CA GLU A 1092 -2.64 21.95 -5.91
C GLU A 1092 -2.21 23.25 -6.62
N LEU A 1093 -3.15 24.14 -6.98
CA LEU A 1093 -2.88 25.34 -7.77
C LEU A 1093 -1.75 26.24 -7.24
N PRO A 1094 -1.60 26.51 -5.92
CA PRO A 1094 -0.47 27.28 -5.40
C PRO A 1094 0.89 26.62 -5.66
N PHE A 1095 0.95 25.28 -5.61
CA PHE A 1095 2.17 24.54 -5.89
C PHE A 1095 2.43 24.52 -7.41
N GLU A 1096 1.40 24.33 -8.24
CA GLU A 1096 1.54 24.45 -9.70
C GLU A 1096 2.03 25.85 -10.11
N LEU A 1097 1.50 26.90 -9.49
CA LEU A 1097 1.93 28.28 -9.75
C LEU A 1097 3.36 28.52 -9.29
N PHE A 1098 3.75 28.01 -8.12
CA PHE A 1098 5.13 28.13 -7.65
C PHE A 1098 6.09 27.36 -8.55
N GLU A 1099 5.72 26.16 -9.01
CA GLU A 1099 6.48 25.38 -10.01
C GLU A 1099 6.63 26.15 -11.32
N ALA A 1100 5.56 26.77 -11.82
CA ALA A 1100 5.55 27.60 -13.02
C ALA A 1100 6.43 28.85 -12.90
N ILE A 1101 6.38 29.55 -11.76
CA ILE A 1101 7.25 30.70 -11.47
C ILE A 1101 8.72 30.28 -11.43
N LEU A 1102 9.02 29.19 -10.73
CA LEU A 1102 10.39 28.71 -10.60
C LEU A 1102 10.96 28.26 -11.95
N TRP A 1103 10.14 27.59 -12.76
CA TRP A 1103 10.46 27.27 -14.15
C TRP A 1103 10.77 28.53 -14.96
N ALA A 1104 9.85 29.52 -14.96
CA ALA A 1104 9.99 30.75 -15.73
C ALA A 1104 11.20 31.59 -15.31
N LEU A 1105 11.51 31.67 -14.02
CA LEU A 1105 12.70 32.36 -13.54
C LEU A 1105 13.98 31.73 -14.08
N VAL A 1106 14.08 30.41 -14.06
CA VAL A 1106 15.26 29.69 -14.56
C VAL A 1106 15.34 29.77 -16.09
N SER A 1107 14.23 29.63 -16.80
CA SER A 1107 14.25 29.72 -18.27
C SER A 1107 14.57 31.15 -18.76
N THR A 1108 13.88 32.17 -18.27
CA THR A 1108 14.09 33.54 -18.73
C THR A 1108 15.47 34.06 -18.36
N TYR A 1109 15.92 33.88 -17.11
CA TYR A 1109 17.17 34.48 -16.65
C TYR A 1109 18.41 33.59 -16.82
N CYS A 1110 18.30 32.26 -16.65
CA CYS A 1110 19.47 31.39 -16.80
C CYS A 1110 19.65 30.95 -18.25
N VAL A 1111 18.60 30.51 -18.94
CA VAL A 1111 18.73 30.10 -20.36
C VAL A 1111 18.87 31.32 -21.27
N GLY A 1112 18.16 32.41 -20.97
CA GLY A 1112 18.20 33.65 -21.74
C GLY A 1112 17.18 33.70 -22.89
N THR A 1113 15.99 33.12 -22.68
CA THR A 1113 14.88 33.18 -23.66
C THR A 1113 14.38 34.62 -23.81
N LYS A 1114 13.94 35.01 -25.02
CA LYS A 1114 13.23 36.28 -25.26
C LYS A 1114 11.75 36.22 -24.89
N ILE A 1115 11.21 35.02 -24.62
CA ILE A 1115 9.85 34.81 -24.12
C ILE A 1115 9.61 35.64 -22.86
N ASP A 1116 8.56 36.46 -22.88
CA ASP A 1116 8.12 37.23 -21.71
C ASP A 1116 7.85 36.31 -20.50
N ILE A 1117 8.30 36.72 -19.32
CA ILE A 1117 8.19 35.89 -18.11
C ILE A 1117 6.73 35.61 -17.76
N GLY A 1118 5.82 36.56 -18.01
CA GLY A 1118 4.39 36.38 -17.78
C GLY A 1118 3.80 35.33 -18.71
N LEU A 1119 4.20 35.34 -19.99
CA LEU A 1119 3.82 34.29 -20.95
C LEU A 1119 4.36 32.92 -20.52
N GLU A 1120 5.61 32.84 -20.09
CA GLU A 1120 6.22 31.57 -19.69
C GLU A 1120 5.57 30.98 -18.42
N ILE A 1121 5.21 31.82 -17.44
CA ILE A 1121 4.42 31.42 -16.27
C ILE A 1121 3.05 30.88 -16.71
N PHE A 1122 2.36 31.60 -17.61
CA PHE A 1122 1.04 31.19 -18.07
C PHE A 1122 1.06 29.85 -18.82
N VAL A 1123 2.02 29.65 -19.73
CA VAL A 1123 2.16 28.41 -20.49
C VAL A 1123 2.53 27.24 -19.57
N SER A 1124 3.54 27.40 -18.72
CA SER A 1124 3.99 26.33 -17.82
C SER A 1124 2.91 25.90 -16.83
N LEU A 1125 2.18 26.87 -16.25
CA LEU A 1125 1.02 26.60 -15.40
C LEU A 1125 -0.05 25.79 -16.16
N ALA A 1126 -0.42 26.22 -17.37
CA ALA A 1126 -1.46 25.56 -18.15
C ALA A 1126 -1.05 24.11 -18.55
N LEU A 1127 0.22 23.88 -18.84
CA LEU A 1127 0.75 22.54 -19.16
C LEU A 1127 0.71 21.59 -17.96
N VAL A 1128 1.23 22.01 -16.79
CA VAL A 1128 1.16 21.19 -15.57
C VAL A 1128 -0.29 20.87 -15.22
N ASN A 1129 -1.17 21.87 -15.31
CA ASN A 1129 -2.59 21.75 -15.01
C ASN A 1129 -3.33 20.78 -15.94
N ALA A 1130 -3.00 20.79 -17.24
CA ALA A 1130 -3.55 19.84 -18.21
C ALA A 1130 -3.11 18.40 -17.93
N GLY A 1131 -1.82 18.20 -17.61
CA GLY A 1131 -1.27 16.90 -17.22
C GLY A 1131 -1.95 16.30 -16.00
N GLU A 1132 -2.17 17.12 -14.97
CA GLU A 1132 -2.90 16.69 -13.77
C GLU A 1132 -4.37 16.35 -14.08
N SER A 1133 -5.06 17.17 -14.88
CA SER A 1133 -6.47 16.94 -15.25
C SER A 1133 -6.69 15.59 -15.96
N ILE A 1134 -5.79 15.24 -16.88
CA ILE A 1134 -5.82 13.95 -17.58
C ILE A 1134 -5.56 12.82 -16.57
N GLY A 1135 -4.62 13.03 -15.63
CA GLY A 1135 -4.36 12.13 -14.51
C GLY A 1135 -5.61 11.82 -13.67
N ILE A 1136 -6.32 12.86 -13.22
CA ILE A 1136 -7.56 12.74 -12.43
C ILE A 1136 -8.62 11.93 -13.18
N SER A 1137 -8.77 12.18 -14.49
CA SER A 1137 -9.78 11.52 -15.32
C SER A 1137 -9.57 10.01 -15.38
N PHE A 1138 -8.38 9.55 -15.75
CA PHE A 1138 -8.08 8.12 -15.86
C PHE A 1138 -7.93 7.42 -14.51
N CYS A 1139 -7.40 8.11 -13.51
CA CYS A 1139 -7.37 7.60 -12.14
C CYS A 1139 -8.78 7.53 -11.51
N SER A 1140 -9.78 8.22 -12.05
CA SER A 1140 -11.18 8.07 -11.60
C SER A 1140 -11.87 6.89 -12.27
N LEU A 1141 -11.68 6.71 -13.58
CA LEU A 1141 -12.26 5.61 -14.37
C LEU A 1141 -11.70 4.23 -14.02
N LEU A 1142 -10.40 4.14 -13.76
CA LEU A 1142 -9.71 2.88 -13.57
C LEU A 1142 -9.44 2.64 -12.07
N SER A 1143 -9.65 1.40 -11.62
CA SER A 1143 -9.39 1.02 -10.24
C SER A 1143 -7.90 0.81 -9.95
N GLN A 1144 -7.14 0.30 -10.93
CA GLN A 1144 -5.72 0.01 -10.80
C GLN A 1144 -4.82 1.17 -11.28
N PRO A 1145 -4.02 1.80 -10.39
CA PRO A 1145 -3.20 2.96 -10.75
C PRO A 1145 -2.16 2.70 -11.86
N GLY A 1146 -1.52 1.52 -11.87
CA GLY A 1146 -0.47 1.19 -12.83
C GLY A 1146 -0.94 1.19 -14.29
N PHE A 1147 -2.15 0.69 -14.53
CA PHE A 1147 -2.75 0.70 -15.86
C PHE A 1147 -3.12 2.12 -16.31
N SER A 1148 -3.58 2.98 -15.38
CA SER A 1148 -3.79 4.41 -15.66
C SER A 1148 -2.49 5.08 -16.10
N VAL A 1149 -1.36 4.83 -15.42
CA VAL A 1149 -0.05 5.41 -15.78
C VAL A 1149 0.31 5.10 -17.23
N GLN A 1150 0.15 3.84 -17.67
CA GLN A 1150 0.48 3.42 -19.03
C GLN A 1150 -0.35 4.17 -20.08
N ILE A 1151 -1.67 4.26 -19.88
CA ILE A 1151 -2.57 4.92 -20.83
C ILE A 1151 -2.30 6.43 -20.89
N ILE A 1152 -2.25 7.09 -19.71
CA ILE A 1152 -2.06 8.54 -19.65
C ILE A 1152 -0.74 8.91 -20.33
N SER A 1153 0.36 8.26 -19.93
CA SER A 1153 1.68 8.60 -20.45
C SER A 1153 1.75 8.43 -21.98
N SER A 1154 1.06 7.43 -22.52
CA SER A 1154 0.99 7.20 -23.98
C SER A 1154 0.24 8.32 -24.70
N ILE A 1155 -0.91 8.75 -24.16
CA ILE A 1155 -1.68 9.89 -24.70
C ILE A 1155 -0.84 11.17 -24.69
N LEU A 1156 -0.18 11.46 -23.55
CA LEU A 1156 0.66 12.65 -23.42
C LEU A 1156 1.87 12.64 -24.37
N SER A 1157 2.46 11.46 -24.58
CA SER A 1157 3.56 11.27 -25.54
C SER A 1157 3.11 11.58 -26.97
N LEU A 1158 1.92 11.13 -27.37
CA LEU A 1158 1.36 11.45 -28.69
C LEU A 1158 1.09 12.94 -28.84
N MET A 1159 0.50 13.58 -27.83
CA MET A 1159 0.29 15.02 -27.82
C MET A 1159 1.62 15.80 -27.95
N SER A 1160 2.70 15.31 -27.33
CA SER A 1160 4.04 15.91 -27.41
C SER A 1160 4.66 15.82 -28.81
N VAL A 1161 4.47 14.70 -29.52
CA VAL A 1161 4.93 14.57 -30.91
C VAL A 1161 4.13 15.47 -31.85
N MET A 1162 2.83 15.60 -31.59
CA MET A 1162 1.91 16.40 -32.41
C MET A 1162 2.00 17.91 -32.12
N ALA A 1163 2.84 18.36 -31.18
CA ALA A 1163 2.95 19.77 -30.79
C ALA A 1163 3.33 20.71 -31.96
N GLY A 1164 4.02 20.21 -32.98
CA GLY A 1164 4.35 20.92 -34.22
C GLY A 1164 5.84 21.15 -34.49
N PHE A 1165 6.73 20.80 -33.55
CA PHE A 1165 8.19 20.88 -33.76
C PHE A 1165 8.78 19.57 -34.30
N LEU A 1166 8.33 18.42 -33.79
CA LEU A 1166 8.82 17.11 -34.22
C LEU A 1166 8.18 16.64 -35.54
N SER A 1167 6.92 17.00 -35.78
CA SER A 1167 6.18 16.65 -36.99
C SER A 1167 5.53 17.89 -37.59
N THR A 1168 6.08 18.40 -38.69
CA THR A 1168 5.53 19.57 -39.41
C THR A 1168 4.51 19.18 -40.46
N GLN A 1169 4.60 17.97 -41.01
CA GLN A 1169 3.63 17.41 -41.96
C GLN A 1169 2.89 16.26 -41.28
N MET A 1170 1.58 16.41 -41.05
CA MET A 1170 0.74 15.37 -40.44
C MET A 1170 -0.55 15.17 -41.26
N PRO A 1171 -1.10 13.94 -41.32
CA PRO A 1171 -2.38 13.68 -41.97
C PRO A 1171 -3.51 14.56 -41.43
N GLU A 1172 -4.46 14.94 -42.29
CA GLU A 1172 -5.53 15.89 -41.96
C GLU A 1172 -6.39 15.43 -40.76
N THR A 1173 -6.65 14.13 -40.64
CA THR A 1173 -7.39 13.53 -39.53
C THR A 1173 -6.70 13.73 -38.17
N LEU A 1174 -5.38 13.55 -38.11
CA LEU A 1174 -4.59 13.76 -36.90
C LEU A 1174 -4.44 15.25 -36.60
N ASN A 1175 -4.40 16.12 -37.62
CA ASN A 1175 -4.38 17.56 -37.42
C ASN A 1175 -5.67 18.07 -36.76
N ILE A 1176 -6.83 17.50 -37.11
CA ILE A 1176 -8.12 17.79 -36.44
C ILE A 1176 -8.05 17.39 -34.96
N LEU A 1177 -7.57 16.18 -34.65
CA LEU A 1177 -7.41 15.73 -33.26
C LEU A 1177 -6.43 16.62 -32.48
N ASN A 1178 -5.39 17.11 -33.15
CA ASN A 1178 -4.39 18.00 -32.56
C ASN A 1178 -4.97 19.33 -32.07
N HIS A 1179 -6.12 19.78 -32.57
CA HIS A 1179 -6.80 20.97 -32.04
C HIS A 1179 -7.29 20.79 -30.60
N ALA A 1180 -7.44 19.55 -30.12
CA ALA A 1180 -7.72 19.29 -28.72
C ALA A 1180 -6.46 19.37 -27.83
N SER A 1181 -5.25 19.35 -28.42
CA SER A 1181 -3.98 19.31 -27.69
C SER A 1181 -3.55 20.69 -27.24
N ILE A 1182 -3.36 20.87 -25.93
CA ILE A 1182 -2.79 22.11 -25.37
C ILE A 1182 -1.36 22.37 -25.87
N LEU A 1183 -0.59 21.31 -26.13
CA LEU A 1183 0.81 21.40 -26.54
C LEU A 1183 0.98 22.07 -27.90
N ARG A 1184 -0.01 21.93 -28.80
CA ARG A 1184 -0.03 22.65 -30.09
C ARG A 1184 -0.05 24.16 -29.90
N TYR A 1185 -0.90 24.65 -29.00
CA TYR A 1185 -1.06 26.08 -28.78
C TYR A 1185 0.11 26.65 -27.96
N ALA A 1186 0.59 25.92 -26.96
CA ALA A 1186 1.79 26.27 -26.20
C ALA A 1186 3.02 26.43 -27.11
N ALA A 1187 3.28 25.43 -27.95
CA ALA A 1187 4.38 25.44 -28.91
C ALA A 1187 4.34 26.67 -29.84
N ARG A 1188 3.16 27.00 -30.38
CA ARG A 1188 2.98 28.15 -31.27
C ARG A 1188 3.19 29.49 -30.56
N ALA A 1189 2.64 29.64 -29.36
CA ALA A 1189 2.79 30.88 -28.60
C ALA A 1189 4.25 31.15 -28.23
N GLN A 1190 4.96 30.14 -27.73
CA GLN A 1190 6.39 30.25 -27.38
C GLN A 1190 7.27 30.47 -28.62
N ALA A 1191 6.99 29.79 -29.73
CA ALA A 1191 7.76 29.96 -30.96
C ALA A 1191 7.60 31.35 -31.57
N ILE A 1192 6.37 31.88 -31.65
CA ILE A 1192 6.11 33.20 -32.21
C ILE A 1192 6.85 34.27 -31.41
N GLU A 1193 6.82 34.21 -30.08
CA GLU A 1193 7.44 35.24 -29.25
C GLU A 1193 8.98 35.15 -29.27
N GLU A 1194 9.54 33.94 -29.23
CA GLU A 1194 10.99 33.76 -29.22
C GLU A 1194 11.66 34.15 -30.55
N PHE A 1195 11.01 33.87 -31.69
CA PHE A 1195 11.58 34.13 -33.02
C PHE A 1195 11.16 35.47 -33.63
N ARG A 1196 10.23 36.21 -33.01
CA ARG A 1196 9.83 37.54 -33.50
C ARG A 1196 11.04 38.49 -33.45
N ASP A 1197 11.30 39.16 -34.57
CA ASP A 1197 12.37 40.15 -34.73
C ASP A 1197 13.80 39.64 -34.43
N GLU A 1198 14.03 38.32 -34.48
CA GLU A 1198 15.37 37.74 -34.35
C GLU A 1198 16.12 37.68 -35.69
N VAL A 1199 17.42 37.99 -35.64
CA VAL A 1199 18.35 37.91 -36.78
C VAL A 1199 19.49 36.98 -36.41
N PHE A 1200 19.79 36.01 -37.28
CA PHE A 1200 20.83 35.00 -37.04
C PHE A 1200 22.12 35.32 -37.80
N THR A 1201 23.26 35.12 -37.15
CA THR A 1201 24.58 35.34 -37.76
C THR A 1201 25.01 34.15 -38.60
N CYS A 1202 25.39 34.40 -39.85
CA CYS A 1202 25.90 33.39 -40.77
C CYS A 1202 27.38 33.65 -41.11
N GLY A 1203 28.25 32.69 -40.83
CA GLY A 1203 29.68 32.78 -41.14
C GLY A 1203 30.01 32.78 -42.64
N ASN A 1204 29.07 32.40 -43.51
CA ASN A 1204 29.21 32.43 -44.97
C ASN A 1204 27.85 32.73 -45.66
N PRO A 1205 27.70 33.81 -46.44
CA PRO A 1205 26.39 34.26 -46.95
C PRO A 1205 25.77 33.35 -48.02
N LEU A 1206 26.57 32.56 -48.75
CA LEU A 1206 26.11 31.59 -49.75
C LEU A 1206 25.58 30.26 -49.15
N GLY A 1207 25.69 30.06 -47.83
CA GLY A 1207 25.30 28.83 -47.13
C GLY A 1207 24.31 29.04 -45.98
N CYS A 1208 23.69 30.21 -45.88
CA CYS A 1208 22.80 30.56 -44.77
C CYS A 1208 21.40 29.95 -45.01
N GLN A 1209 21.08 28.85 -44.31
CA GLN A 1209 19.76 28.19 -44.40
C GLN A 1209 18.59 29.03 -43.88
N PHE A 1210 18.77 29.81 -42.81
CA PHE A 1210 17.80 30.76 -42.24
C PHE A 1210 18.51 32.06 -41.84
N ALA A 1211 18.02 33.21 -42.31
CA ALA A 1211 18.61 34.52 -42.02
C ALA A 1211 17.81 35.29 -40.95
N THR A 1212 16.48 35.12 -40.95
CA THR A 1212 15.56 35.78 -40.03
C THR A 1212 14.69 34.79 -39.27
N GLY A 1213 14.18 35.18 -38.10
CA GLY A 1213 13.20 34.38 -37.36
C GLY A 1213 11.88 34.15 -38.12
N ALA A 1214 11.50 35.04 -39.03
CA ALA A 1214 10.35 34.85 -39.92
C ALA A 1214 10.53 33.65 -40.85
N ASP A 1215 11.76 33.41 -41.34
CA ASP A 1215 12.08 32.24 -42.15
C ASP A 1215 11.89 30.94 -41.35
N VAL A 1216 12.27 30.94 -40.07
CA VAL A 1216 12.10 29.81 -39.15
C VAL A 1216 10.62 29.53 -38.87
N LEU A 1217 9.81 30.56 -38.60
CA LEU A 1217 8.37 30.42 -38.39
C LEU A 1217 7.66 29.88 -39.64
N SER A 1218 8.07 30.34 -40.83
CA SER A 1218 7.54 29.84 -42.10
C SER A 1218 7.85 28.34 -42.32
N LEU A 1219 9.04 27.89 -41.93
CA LEU A 1219 9.44 26.47 -41.98
C LEU A 1219 8.57 25.59 -41.08
N LEU A 1220 8.25 26.09 -39.88
CA LEU A 1220 7.38 25.40 -38.92
C LEU A 1220 5.89 25.46 -39.31
N GLY A 1221 5.55 26.21 -40.37
CA GLY A 1221 4.16 26.44 -40.77
C GLY A 1221 3.39 27.30 -39.76
N PHE A 1222 4.08 28.16 -39.01
CA PHE A 1222 3.50 29.07 -38.03
C PHE A 1222 3.38 30.47 -38.62
N ASP A 1223 2.17 31.05 -38.55
CA ASP A 1223 1.93 32.42 -38.96
C ASP A 1223 2.50 33.39 -37.90
N SER A 1224 3.29 34.36 -38.34
CA SER A 1224 3.93 35.37 -37.49
C SER A 1224 3.00 36.53 -37.12
N SER A 1225 1.76 36.53 -37.61
CA SER A 1225 0.79 37.60 -37.37
C SER A 1225 0.42 37.74 -35.88
N SER A 1226 0.15 38.98 -35.43
CA SER A 1226 -0.33 39.25 -34.07
C SER A 1226 -1.68 38.56 -33.76
N GLY A 1227 -2.47 38.29 -34.80
CA GLY A 1227 -3.69 37.50 -34.73
C GLY A 1227 -3.44 36.03 -34.42
N ALA A 1228 -2.43 35.42 -35.05
CA ALA A 1228 -2.02 34.04 -34.78
C ALA A 1228 -1.54 33.87 -33.33
N PHE A 1229 -0.74 34.80 -32.81
CA PHE A 1229 -0.31 34.81 -31.41
C PHE A 1229 -1.50 34.88 -30.43
N SER A 1230 -2.42 35.81 -30.65
CA SER A 1230 -3.62 35.97 -29.82
C SER A 1230 -4.51 34.72 -29.85
N SER A 1231 -4.65 34.09 -31.03
CA SER A 1231 -5.40 32.84 -31.18
C SER A 1231 -4.76 31.67 -30.41
N ALA A 1232 -3.42 31.63 -30.33
CA ALA A 1232 -2.71 30.61 -29.59
C ALA A 1232 -2.95 30.77 -28.07
N LEU A 1233 -2.89 31.99 -27.54
CA LEU A 1233 -3.17 32.26 -26.12
C LEU A 1233 -4.60 31.86 -25.73
N VAL A 1234 -5.58 32.24 -26.55
CA VAL A 1234 -6.99 31.83 -26.36
C VAL A 1234 -7.11 30.30 -26.41
N GLY A 1235 -6.42 29.66 -27.35
CA GLY A 1235 -6.36 28.20 -27.45
C GLY A 1235 -5.84 27.52 -26.18
N ILE A 1236 -4.75 28.03 -25.59
CA ILE A 1236 -4.21 27.52 -24.31
C ILE A 1236 -5.25 27.66 -23.19
N ALA A 1237 -5.84 28.85 -23.03
CA ALA A 1237 -6.84 29.09 -21.99
C ALA A 1237 -8.07 28.17 -22.12
N VAL A 1238 -8.62 28.06 -23.34
CA VAL A 1238 -9.81 27.25 -23.62
C VAL A 1238 -9.52 25.76 -23.40
N THR A 1239 -8.39 25.25 -23.90
CA THR A 1239 -8.04 23.83 -23.74
C THR A 1239 -7.73 23.46 -22.30
N ALA A 1240 -7.01 24.31 -21.55
CA ALA A 1240 -6.75 24.09 -20.13
C ALA A 1240 -8.06 24.01 -19.31
N VAL A 1241 -8.99 24.94 -19.56
CA VAL A 1241 -10.32 24.92 -18.92
C VAL A 1241 -11.13 23.69 -19.34
N ALA A 1242 -11.10 23.33 -20.63
CA ALA A 1242 -11.80 22.15 -21.13
C ALA A 1242 -11.29 20.84 -20.48
N TYR A 1243 -9.97 20.69 -20.30
CA TYR A 1243 -9.41 19.54 -19.60
C TYR A 1243 -9.88 19.46 -18.15
N ARG A 1244 -9.87 20.57 -17.41
CA ARG A 1244 -10.36 20.60 -16.02
C ARG A 1244 -11.86 20.28 -15.93
N ILE A 1245 -12.69 20.83 -16.83
CA ILE A 1245 -14.13 20.51 -16.88
C ILE A 1245 -14.34 19.02 -17.21
N SER A 1246 -13.58 18.47 -18.15
CA SER A 1246 -13.67 17.05 -18.51
C SER A 1246 -13.34 16.14 -17.33
N ALA A 1247 -12.32 16.48 -16.53
CA ALA A 1247 -11.94 15.75 -15.34
C ALA A 1247 -13.07 15.75 -14.29
N LEU A 1248 -13.74 16.89 -14.10
CA LEU A 1248 -14.89 16.99 -13.22
C LEU A 1248 -16.06 16.11 -13.68
N LEU A 1249 -16.40 16.13 -14.98
CA LEU A 1249 -17.48 15.31 -15.54
C LEU A 1249 -17.20 13.81 -15.43
N VAL A 1250 -15.97 13.40 -15.74
CA VAL A 1250 -15.53 12.01 -15.59
C VAL A 1250 -15.58 11.58 -14.13
N MET A 1251 -15.14 12.43 -13.21
CA MET A 1251 -15.18 12.12 -11.79
C MET A 1251 -16.61 12.04 -11.26
N ALA A 1252 -17.52 12.90 -11.73
CA ALA A 1252 -18.94 12.89 -11.35
C ALA A 1252 -19.70 11.65 -11.85
N THR A 1253 -19.26 11.07 -12.97
CA THR A 1253 -19.89 9.87 -13.56
C THR A 1253 -19.28 8.56 -13.05
N ALA A 1254 -17.97 8.54 -12.79
CA ALA A 1254 -17.24 7.34 -12.41
C ALA A 1254 -17.24 7.04 -10.90
N LEU A 1255 -17.35 8.08 -10.06
CA LEU A 1255 -17.45 7.98 -8.60
C LEU A 1255 -18.88 8.27 -8.17
#